data_AF-A0AAX4L1G6-F1
#
_entry.id   AF-A0AAX4L1G6-F1
#
_cell.length_a   1.000
_cell.length_b   1.000
_cell.length_c   1.000
_cell.angle_alpha   90.00
_cell.angle_beta   90.00
_cell.angle_gamma   90.00
#
_symmetry.space_group_name_H-M   'P 1'
#
loop_
_entity.id
_entity.type
_entity.pdbx_description
1 polymer ?
#
loop_
_entity_poly.entity_id
_entity_poly.type
_entity_poly.pdbx_seq_one_letter_code
_entity_poly.pdbx_strand_id
1 'polypeptide(L)'
;MRGIPIKSSLTILLIIGLVTQTVFLIASSQTVNVNFNVTNSGIVTIYISGLPQNNVVILHYGIENGPQQAWINISNAIMTWNGENFSASIGPFPNGTWIAWVFYDNTTGEWINYDNHPFWNWNLEVNPPNVGQTYATVLQNGSILITTVGRAPDMIDIHYGLTTGPQTGLPWTNITDELMSYNPLWGNYTIIIGPFKPGQWVQWVYHDLTLNEWYHNASGQNFAIQDVYSYIQFINSSYDRFVYVEGQKVSISLYLQNGLPQEVNSLISIQVAGNQYNYSTLLKPGYNLVMVTLDTSRIPQGIYYPSLDIYVNGSLQREAVLPALYILNVTGKKPLSLVIVWNMHQPLYIAPNGSWEQPWVWLHTGQDFEWNGSLVGAYELQALLLNQFNVSVTIDFTPVLLYQWETILHEENATFTSNFGINTLHDIEAVNYTLSLYRSLIDEGKVEVLTVPFYHPLQPLLLQDGYWSDVLSQIRMGENLTHEVFGVWANGTWTPEMAFDMDLVGLYNESNISFTILDQQAFLPYVTLVKGSLNPDQPFIVENNLGQTIIVLFRNTTLSNEFGFKFFSQSPQLTAQELIQQLAQIYMNNPGSIVTVALDGENPLIFNPTTGPADLYAIYQALSQYQGQWLITQTASEAIATHKPYSVITNLPVNSWDLNLNYWNNGYVGKTEIWQNLSVAREYLVAYTILVGDNISPTVYLPFDKTPNSTGLVDTLWNYLYVAEGSDWTWQTGPPAFGPNWFKEQALLYTSTIVSMVKKQFNLIKLENIKISGNTLKFTVYNGINSSIHLTLVISYNNGQQRIEIPAILNYGKTDFKLKLSNLNSSSQIQIALYSPVTSADMGLTLIPINSYGFLIAQYQFTVSTISSSSSTETYLIVGLSVIAVLIMVIELIMLKRSHS
;
A
#
# COMPACT_ATOMS: atom_id res chain seq x y z
N MET A 1 -2.06 29.54 -70.39
CA MET A 1 -2.29 30.75 -71.22
C MET A 1 -3.31 31.63 -70.51
N ARG A 2 -2.92 32.89 -70.21
CA ARG A 2 -3.72 34.15 -70.09
C ARG A 2 -5.09 34.07 -69.39
N GLY A 3 -5.47 34.86 -68.39
CA GLY A 3 -4.90 36.05 -67.76
C GLY A 3 -6.01 36.81 -66.98
N ILE A 4 -5.76 37.17 -65.71
CA ILE A 4 -5.78 38.51 -65.04
C ILE A 4 -6.53 39.65 -65.81
N PRO A 5 -7.21 40.72 -65.24
CA PRO A 5 -7.03 41.39 -63.91
C PRO A 5 -8.24 42.07 -63.14
N ILE A 6 -8.02 42.23 -61.82
CA ILE A 6 -8.04 43.45 -60.93
C ILE A 6 -9.30 44.36 -60.80
N LYS A 7 -9.86 44.50 -59.56
CA LYS A 7 -9.77 45.73 -58.70
C LYS A 7 -10.40 45.58 -57.29
N SER A 8 -9.52 45.77 -56.30
CA SER A 8 -9.63 46.18 -54.89
C SER A 8 -11.00 46.54 -54.27
N SER A 9 -11.27 46.02 -53.05
CA SER A 9 -11.29 46.79 -51.79
C SER A 9 -11.57 45.90 -50.56
N LEU A 10 -10.75 46.08 -49.51
CA LEU A 10 -10.96 45.77 -48.08
C LEU A 10 -11.49 44.39 -47.67
N THR A 11 -10.62 43.56 -47.07
CA THR A 11 -10.63 43.13 -45.65
C THR A 11 -9.54 42.06 -45.50
N ILE A 12 -8.44 42.38 -44.80
CA ILE A 12 -7.36 41.44 -44.51
C ILE A 12 -7.77 40.62 -43.28
N LEU A 13 -8.02 39.33 -43.46
CA LEU A 13 -7.89 38.30 -42.43
C LEU A 13 -7.26 37.09 -43.13
N LEU A 14 -5.96 36.87 -42.93
CA LEU A 14 -5.23 35.73 -43.45
C LEU A 14 -4.68 34.91 -42.28
N ILE A 15 -5.22 33.69 -42.19
CA ILE A 15 -4.58 32.40 -41.86
C ILE A 15 -3.14 32.50 -41.31
N ILE A 16 -2.94 32.06 -40.06
CA ILE A 16 -1.70 31.40 -39.62
C ILE A 16 -2.09 30.25 -38.69
N GLY A 17 -1.51 29.07 -38.96
CA GLY A 17 -1.70 27.84 -38.18
C GLY A 17 -1.14 27.97 -36.77
N LEU A 18 -1.74 27.20 -35.85
CA LEU A 18 -1.27 27.07 -34.48
C LEU A 18 -1.04 25.60 -34.17
N VAL A 19 0.24 25.27 -34.23
CA VAL A 19 0.91 24.23 -33.46
C VAL A 19 0.46 24.37 -32.01
N THR A 20 -0.13 23.33 -31.43
CA THR A 20 -0.38 23.24 -30.00
C THR A 20 0.95 23.05 -29.30
N GLN A 21 1.60 24.16 -28.95
CA GLN A 21 2.69 24.17 -27.98
C GLN A 21 2.11 23.83 -26.62
N THR A 22 2.65 22.79 -26.00
CA THR A 22 2.65 22.59 -24.56
C THR A 22 3.13 23.89 -23.90
N VAL A 23 2.21 24.60 -23.24
CA VAL A 23 2.58 25.68 -22.33
C VAL A 23 3.22 25.02 -21.13
N PHE A 24 4.55 24.95 -21.12
CA PHE A 24 5.28 24.95 -19.86
C PHE A 24 4.87 26.23 -19.14
N LEU A 25 4.09 26.11 -18.06
CA LEU A 25 4.03 27.13 -17.05
C LEU A 25 5.44 27.23 -16.46
N ILE A 26 6.25 28.13 -17.04
CA ILE A 26 7.40 28.67 -16.35
C ILE A 26 6.80 29.48 -15.20
N ALA A 27 6.66 28.86 -14.03
CA ALA A 27 6.47 29.60 -12.81
C ALA A 27 7.64 30.59 -12.72
N SER A 28 7.36 31.88 -12.89
CA SER A 28 8.34 32.90 -12.55
C SER A 28 8.56 32.75 -11.04
N SER A 29 9.68 32.15 -10.63
CA SER A 29 10.05 32.13 -9.22
C SER A 29 10.13 33.58 -8.77
N GLN A 30 9.16 34.03 -7.96
CA GLN A 30 9.31 35.30 -7.27
C GLN A 30 10.55 35.16 -6.39
N THR A 31 11.59 35.93 -6.70
CA THR A 31 12.82 35.93 -5.92
C THR A 31 12.52 36.64 -4.60
N VAL A 32 12.19 35.87 -3.56
CA VAL A 32 12.08 36.39 -2.20
C VAL A 32 13.48 36.69 -1.66
N ASN A 33 13.62 37.75 -0.87
CA ASN A 33 14.88 38.09 -0.20
C ASN A 33 14.66 38.11 1.31
N VAL A 34 15.52 37.40 2.04
CA VAL A 34 15.41 37.23 3.49
C VAL A 34 16.66 37.79 4.15
N ASN A 35 16.45 38.69 5.10
CA ASN A 35 17.50 39.29 5.92
C ASN A 35 17.13 39.19 7.39
N PHE A 36 18.11 39.32 8.27
CA PHE A 36 17.87 39.34 9.71
C PHE A 36 18.89 40.20 10.44
N ASN A 37 18.56 40.60 11.66
CA ASN A 37 19.46 41.30 12.58
C ASN A 37 19.43 40.62 13.95
N VAL A 38 20.56 40.65 14.65
CA VAL A 38 20.74 40.01 15.96
C VAL A 38 21.26 41.03 16.95
N THR A 39 20.59 41.16 18.09
CA THR A 39 21.06 42.02 19.17
C THR A 39 22.02 41.27 20.11
N ASN A 40 22.86 42.03 20.84
CA ASN A 40 23.70 41.48 21.90
C ASN A 40 22.90 40.82 23.04
N SER A 41 21.59 41.10 23.15
CA SER A 41 20.69 40.47 24.12
C SER A 41 19.99 39.22 23.58
N GLY A 42 20.33 38.77 22.36
CA GLY A 42 19.79 37.56 21.75
C GLY A 42 18.41 37.71 21.09
N ILE A 43 17.96 38.95 20.81
CA ILE A 43 16.73 39.17 20.03
C ILE A 43 17.09 39.10 18.55
N VAL A 44 16.33 38.31 17.79
CA VAL A 44 16.50 38.16 16.34
C VAL A 44 15.30 38.75 15.63
N THR A 45 15.54 39.70 14.74
CA THR A 45 14.51 40.29 13.88
C THR A 45 14.70 39.80 12.45
N ILE A 46 13.70 39.11 11.91
CA ILE A 46 13.72 38.50 10.58
C ILE A 46 12.83 39.31 9.64
N TYR A 47 13.30 39.49 8.41
CA TYR A 47 12.66 40.24 7.34
C TYR A 47 12.53 39.36 6.09
N ILE A 48 11.38 39.42 5.42
CA ILE A 48 11.18 38.84 4.08
C ILE A 48 10.56 39.88 3.14
N SER A 49 11.13 40.01 1.94
CA SER A 49 10.67 40.90 0.88
C SER A 49 10.38 40.11 -0.41
N GLY A 50 9.65 40.73 -1.34
CA GLY A 50 9.22 40.10 -2.59
C GLY A 50 7.80 39.52 -2.56
N LEU A 51 7.15 39.50 -1.40
CA LEU A 51 5.76 39.09 -1.23
C LEU A 51 4.80 40.30 -1.33
N PRO A 52 3.57 40.14 -1.87
CA PRO A 52 2.57 41.21 -1.89
C PRO A 52 2.19 41.69 -0.49
N GLN A 53 2.05 43.02 -0.30
CA GLN A 53 1.74 43.63 1.01
C GLN A 53 0.44 43.13 1.67
N ASN A 54 -0.49 42.59 0.88
CA ASN A 54 -1.80 42.14 1.36
C ASN A 54 -1.77 40.69 1.86
N ASN A 55 -0.64 39.97 1.72
CA ASN A 55 -0.52 38.59 2.14
C ASN A 55 -0.41 38.49 3.67
N VAL A 56 -0.87 37.36 4.21
CA VAL A 56 -0.71 37.02 5.63
C VAL A 56 0.45 36.04 5.75
N VAL A 57 1.61 36.54 6.15
CA VAL A 57 2.84 35.75 6.25
C VAL A 57 3.09 35.33 7.69
N ILE A 58 3.29 34.03 7.90
CA ILE A 58 3.63 33.44 9.20
C ILE A 58 5.10 33.02 9.16
N LEU A 59 5.88 33.52 10.12
CA LEU A 59 7.21 33.00 10.43
C LEU A 59 7.04 31.73 11.27
N HIS A 60 7.39 30.59 10.71
CA HIS A 60 7.43 29.31 11.41
C HIS A 60 8.87 29.01 11.79
N TYR A 61 9.16 28.93 13.09
CA TYR A 61 10.55 28.81 13.56
C TYR A 61 10.69 27.81 14.70
N GLY A 62 11.91 27.31 14.87
CA GLY A 62 12.22 26.43 15.98
C GLY A 62 13.68 26.50 16.44
N ILE A 63 13.92 25.89 17.60
CA ILE A 63 15.28 25.64 18.11
C ILE A 63 15.73 24.27 17.60
N GLU A 64 16.99 24.16 17.19
CA GLU A 64 17.61 22.93 16.72
C GLU A 64 18.92 22.64 17.49
N ASN A 65 19.42 21.40 17.43
CA ASN A 65 20.70 21.03 18.05
C ASN A 65 21.92 21.35 17.16
N GLY A 66 21.67 21.95 16.00
CA GLY A 66 22.63 22.31 14.96
C GLY A 66 21.92 22.47 13.61
N PRO A 67 22.58 23.05 12.59
CA PRO A 67 21.95 23.42 11.33
C PRO A 67 21.26 22.23 10.65
N GLN A 68 20.02 22.44 10.21
CA GLN A 68 19.17 21.46 9.49
C GLN A 68 18.83 20.19 10.30
N GLN A 69 18.92 20.23 11.63
CA GLN A 69 18.49 19.12 12.48
C GLN A 69 17.01 19.22 12.85
N ALA A 70 16.47 18.15 13.45
CA ALA A 70 15.10 18.14 13.93
C ALA A 70 14.86 19.27 14.96
N TRP A 71 13.74 20.00 14.79
CA TRP A 71 13.37 21.08 15.69
C TRP A 71 12.86 20.53 17.01
N ILE A 72 13.42 21.00 18.11
CA ILE A 72 13.08 20.55 19.47
C ILE A 72 11.99 21.41 20.12
N ASN A 73 11.86 22.66 19.70
CA ASN A 73 10.81 23.59 20.14
C ASN A 73 10.34 24.37 18.92
N ILE A 74 9.04 24.34 18.62
CA ILE A 74 8.46 24.94 17.41
C ILE A 74 7.48 26.04 17.80
N SER A 75 7.49 27.16 17.07
CA SER A 75 6.64 28.31 17.34
C SER A 75 6.30 29.06 16.05
N ASN A 76 5.21 29.83 16.11
CA ASN A 76 4.73 30.68 15.02
C ASN A 76 4.73 32.13 15.45
N ALA A 77 5.13 33.03 14.56
CA ALA A 77 4.97 34.46 14.71
C ALA A 77 4.33 35.06 13.45
N ILE A 78 3.22 35.77 13.61
CA ILE A 78 2.61 36.52 12.51
C ILE A 78 3.54 37.68 12.16
N MET A 79 3.91 37.80 10.88
CA MET A 79 4.79 38.88 10.43
C MET A 79 3.98 40.15 10.14
N THR A 80 4.59 41.30 10.44
CA THR A 80 3.97 42.62 10.21
C THR A 80 4.64 43.32 9.03
N TRP A 81 3.85 43.83 8.09
CA TRP A 81 4.32 44.67 7.00
C TRP A 81 4.81 46.02 7.54
N ASN A 82 6.09 46.35 7.31
CA ASN A 82 6.72 47.57 7.81
C ASN A 82 6.81 48.71 6.78
N GLY A 83 6.16 48.56 5.62
CA GLY A 83 6.21 49.50 4.50
C GLY A 83 7.07 49.03 3.34
N GLU A 84 8.02 48.12 3.59
CA GLU A 84 8.94 47.58 2.59
C GLU A 84 9.00 46.05 2.63
N ASN A 85 9.02 45.47 3.84
CA ASN A 85 9.18 44.04 4.09
C ASN A 85 8.15 43.54 5.13
N PHE A 86 7.89 42.24 5.15
CA PHE A 86 7.30 41.59 6.32
C PHE A 86 8.38 41.36 7.36
N SER A 87 8.08 41.63 8.64
CA SER A 87 9.05 41.46 9.73
C SER A 87 8.45 40.87 11.01
N ALA A 88 9.27 40.11 11.74
CA ALA A 88 8.95 39.60 13.08
C ALA A 88 10.20 39.56 13.96
N SER A 89 10.05 39.85 15.25
CA SER A 89 11.13 39.72 16.24
C SER A 89 10.84 38.56 17.19
N ILE A 90 11.83 37.69 17.38
CA ILE A 90 11.75 36.47 18.18
C ILE A 90 12.91 36.41 19.19
N GLY A 91 12.75 35.63 20.25
CA GLY A 91 13.69 35.58 21.39
C GLY A 91 13.23 36.44 22.58
N PRO A 92 14.16 36.83 23.49
CA PRO A 92 15.60 36.65 23.41
C PRO A 92 16.04 35.19 23.58
N PHE A 93 17.02 34.77 22.78
CA PHE A 93 17.66 33.45 22.90
C PHE A 93 19.00 33.55 23.64
N PRO A 94 19.39 32.54 24.44
CA PRO A 94 20.74 32.45 24.98
C PRO A 94 21.80 32.43 23.88
N ASN A 95 22.99 32.98 24.14
CA ASN A 95 24.13 32.89 23.23
C ASN A 95 24.49 31.42 22.95
N GLY A 96 24.79 31.09 21.68
CA GLY A 96 25.02 29.72 21.21
C GLY A 96 23.75 28.92 20.91
N THR A 97 22.56 29.53 20.95
CA THR A 97 21.31 28.85 20.56
C THR A 97 21.21 28.81 19.05
N TRP A 98 21.05 27.62 18.48
CA TRP A 98 20.69 27.43 17.08
C TRP A 98 19.20 27.62 16.88
N ILE A 99 18.85 28.51 15.94
CA ILE A 99 17.47 28.75 15.52
C ILE A 99 17.34 28.54 14.01
N ALA A 100 16.21 27.98 13.62
CA ALA A 100 15.83 27.69 12.25
C ALA A 100 14.45 28.30 11.95
N TRP A 101 14.21 28.73 10.72
CA TRP A 101 12.88 29.20 10.31
C TRP A 101 12.58 28.98 8.82
N VAL A 102 11.28 28.97 8.53
CA VAL A 102 10.67 29.02 7.20
C VAL A 102 9.47 29.97 7.25
N PHE A 103 8.90 30.28 6.10
CA PHE A 103 7.71 31.11 6.02
C PHE A 103 6.54 30.31 5.46
N TYR A 104 5.35 30.57 5.98
CA TYR A 104 4.11 30.06 5.42
C TYR A 104 3.27 31.25 4.95
N ASP A 105 3.00 31.31 3.66
CA ASP A 105 2.08 32.28 3.09
C ASP A 105 0.66 31.74 3.25
N ASN A 106 -0.04 32.22 4.28
CA ASN A 106 -1.39 31.77 4.59
C ASN A 106 -2.42 32.28 3.56
N THR A 107 -2.05 33.19 2.66
CA THR A 107 -2.91 33.67 1.57
C THR A 107 -2.86 32.72 0.37
N THR A 108 -1.69 32.18 0.02
CA THR A 108 -1.54 31.24 -1.10
C THR A 108 -1.59 29.77 -0.68
N GLY A 109 -1.34 29.46 0.60
CA GLY A 109 -1.23 28.10 1.10
C GLY A 109 0.15 27.46 0.87
N GLU A 110 1.16 28.26 0.55
CA GLU A 110 2.49 27.79 0.16
C GLU A 110 3.53 27.96 1.28
N TRP A 111 4.44 26.98 1.37
CA TRP A 111 5.64 27.06 2.19
C TRP A 111 6.79 27.67 1.39
N ILE A 112 7.49 28.61 2.01
CA ILE A 112 8.66 29.27 1.44
C ILE A 112 9.86 28.80 2.25
N ASN A 113 10.66 27.95 1.63
CA ASN A 113 11.89 27.38 2.14
C ASN A 113 13.12 28.07 1.52
N TYR A 114 14.29 27.87 2.14
CA TYR A 114 15.53 28.39 1.59
C TYR A 114 15.79 27.80 0.20
N ASP A 115 16.04 28.67 -0.78
CA ASP A 115 16.26 28.33 -2.20
C ASP A 115 15.11 27.51 -2.82
N ASN A 116 13.88 27.66 -2.31
CA ASN A 116 12.69 26.90 -2.71
C ASN A 116 12.85 25.37 -2.62
N HIS A 117 13.78 24.87 -1.81
CA HIS A 117 13.97 23.44 -1.61
C HIS A 117 13.20 22.97 -0.37
N PRO A 118 12.29 21.98 -0.47
CA PRO A 118 11.61 21.42 0.70
C PRO A 118 12.62 20.99 1.76
N PHE A 119 12.29 21.25 3.03
CA PHE A 119 13.09 20.95 4.21
C PHE A 119 14.40 21.74 4.37
N TRP A 120 14.72 22.68 3.47
CA TRP A 120 15.84 23.60 3.67
C TRP A 120 15.35 24.84 4.42
N ASN A 121 15.90 25.03 5.62
CA ASN A 121 15.53 26.14 6.51
C ASN A 121 16.62 27.22 6.49
N TRP A 122 16.24 28.47 6.74
CA TRP A 122 17.23 29.47 7.15
C TRP A 122 17.61 29.22 8.61
N ASN A 123 18.90 29.24 8.90
CA ASN A 123 19.45 29.00 10.23
C ASN A 123 20.44 30.08 10.67
N LEU A 124 20.57 30.18 11.98
CA LEU A 124 21.48 31.10 12.66
C LEU A 124 21.84 30.54 14.04
N GLU A 125 23.12 30.60 14.40
CA GLU A 125 23.55 30.52 15.80
C GLU A 125 23.56 31.91 16.42
N VAL A 126 22.74 32.14 17.45
CA VAL A 126 22.61 33.46 18.07
C VAL A 126 23.85 33.77 18.90
N ASN A 127 24.61 34.81 18.52
CA ASN A 127 25.83 35.26 19.22
C ASN A 127 26.79 34.09 19.54
N PRO A 128 27.41 33.46 18.52
CA PRO A 128 28.15 32.22 18.68
C PRO A 128 29.35 32.37 19.61
N PRO A 129 29.63 31.40 20.52
CA PRO A 129 30.74 31.48 21.47
C PRO A 129 32.12 31.19 20.85
N ASN A 130 32.16 30.70 19.61
CA ASN A 130 33.31 30.12 18.91
C ASN A 130 33.65 30.89 17.62
N VAL A 131 33.49 32.21 17.62
CA VAL A 131 33.83 33.08 16.49
C VAL A 131 35.28 32.84 16.03
N GLY A 132 35.48 32.73 14.71
CA GLY A 132 36.78 32.44 14.09
C GLY A 132 37.08 30.95 13.94
N GLN A 133 36.23 30.04 14.42
CA GLN A 133 36.38 28.60 14.16
C GLN A 133 36.27 28.34 12.66
N THR A 134 37.33 27.78 12.08
CA THR A 134 37.45 27.56 10.63
C THR A 134 37.29 26.10 10.22
N TYR A 135 36.86 25.90 8.98
CA TYR A 135 37.08 24.68 8.22
C TYR A 135 37.54 25.06 6.81
N ALA A 136 38.54 24.35 6.27
CA ALA A 136 39.08 24.61 4.94
C ALA A 136 39.31 23.29 4.20
N THR A 137 38.97 23.26 2.92
CA THR A 137 39.23 22.11 2.05
C THR A 137 39.72 22.57 0.67
N VAL A 138 40.73 21.88 0.16
CA VAL A 138 41.21 22.06 -1.21
C VAL A 138 40.21 21.42 -2.16
N LEU A 139 39.75 22.17 -3.15
CA LEU A 139 38.85 21.76 -4.22
C LEU A 139 39.65 21.16 -5.38
N GLN A 140 38.97 20.43 -6.26
CA GLN A 140 39.59 19.65 -7.35
C GLN A 140 40.36 20.49 -8.37
N ASN A 141 40.08 21.79 -8.46
CA ASN A 141 40.75 22.73 -9.36
C ASN A 141 41.93 23.48 -8.70
N GLY A 142 42.27 23.16 -7.43
CA GLY A 142 43.28 23.87 -6.63
C GLY A 142 42.76 25.11 -5.90
N SER A 143 41.47 25.46 -6.01
CA SER A 143 40.86 26.45 -5.13
C SER A 143 40.70 25.91 -3.72
N ILE A 144 40.50 26.76 -2.72
CA ILE A 144 40.27 26.37 -1.33
C ILE A 144 38.91 26.92 -0.91
N LEU A 145 37.98 26.04 -0.55
CA LEU A 145 36.74 26.41 0.13
C LEU A 145 37.05 26.61 1.61
N ILE A 146 36.79 27.80 2.12
CA ILE A 146 37.04 28.18 3.51
C ILE A 146 35.71 28.63 4.11
N THR A 147 35.37 28.06 5.26
CA THR A 147 34.23 28.46 6.08
C THR A 147 34.67 28.89 7.47
N THR A 148 34.01 29.88 8.07
CA THR A 148 34.27 30.32 9.44
C THR A 148 32.99 30.63 10.21
N VAL A 149 32.98 30.36 11.51
CA VAL A 149 31.90 30.79 12.41
C VAL A 149 32.07 32.28 12.70
N GLY A 150 31.01 33.05 12.49
CA GLY A 150 30.98 34.50 12.67
C GLY A 150 29.64 34.97 13.21
N ARG A 151 29.59 36.15 13.82
CA ARG A 151 28.35 36.72 14.33
C ARG A 151 27.56 37.36 13.18
N ALA A 152 26.57 36.66 12.64
CA ALA A 152 25.74 37.24 11.58
C ALA A 152 24.82 38.37 12.11
N PRO A 153 24.62 39.45 11.35
CA PRO A 153 25.05 39.68 9.97
C PRO A 153 26.34 40.54 9.83
N ASP A 154 27.35 40.35 10.69
CA ASP A 154 28.60 41.11 10.60
C ASP A 154 29.29 40.94 9.24
N MET A 155 30.04 41.95 8.81
CA MET A 155 30.87 41.83 7.62
C MET A 155 32.22 41.23 8.01
N ILE A 156 32.55 40.07 7.46
CA ILE A 156 33.82 39.37 7.73
C ILE A 156 34.57 39.23 6.41
N ASP A 157 35.83 39.63 6.38
CA ASP A 157 36.73 39.31 5.28
C ASP A 157 37.80 38.27 5.70
N ILE A 158 38.41 37.66 4.70
CA ILE A 158 39.58 36.81 4.84
C ILE A 158 40.81 37.54 4.31
N HIS A 159 41.85 37.64 5.15
CA HIS A 159 43.16 38.15 4.77
C HIS A 159 44.10 36.96 4.57
N TYR A 160 44.52 36.70 3.32
CA TYR A 160 45.30 35.49 2.99
C TYR A 160 46.49 35.76 2.08
N GLY A 161 47.48 34.85 2.10
CA GLY A 161 48.66 34.92 1.24
C GLY A 161 49.41 33.59 1.13
N LEU A 162 50.32 33.51 0.16
CA LEU A 162 51.20 32.36 -0.05
C LEU A 162 52.35 32.36 0.96
N THR A 163 52.71 31.19 1.48
CA THR A 163 53.82 31.01 2.42
C THR A 163 54.61 29.73 2.12
N THR A 164 55.63 29.44 2.93
CA THR A 164 56.51 28.26 2.78
C THR A 164 56.14 27.08 3.68
N GLY A 165 55.18 27.24 4.59
CA GLY A 165 54.77 26.18 5.51
C GLY A 165 53.63 26.58 6.46
N PRO A 166 53.20 25.68 7.34
CA PRO A 166 52.09 25.94 8.27
C PRO A 166 52.47 26.80 9.48
N GLN A 167 53.76 27.08 9.69
CA GLN A 167 54.24 27.76 10.89
C GLN A 167 53.84 29.24 10.88
N THR A 168 53.34 29.74 12.02
CA THR A 168 53.06 31.18 12.20
C THR A 168 54.34 32.00 12.23
N GLY A 169 54.32 33.20 11.64
CA GLY A 169 55.46 34.10 11.55
C GLY A 169 56.32 33.93 10.28
N LEU A 170 55.93 33.02 9.38
CA LEU A 170 56.53 32.93 8.05
C LEU A 170 56.09 34.13 7.18
N PRO A 171 56.96 34.66 6.30
CA PRO A 171 56.58 35.76 5.41
C PRO A 171 55.50 35.32 4.43
N TRP A 172 54.55 36.22 4.17
CA TRP A 172 53.50 36.03 3.18
C TRP A 172 53.87 36.75 1.88
N THR A 173 53.44 36.21 0.75
CA THR A 173 53.51 36.82 -0.58
C THR A 173 52.14 36.77 -1.23
N ASN A 174 51.87 37.65 -2.20
CA ASN A 174 50.56 37.74 -2.89
C ASN A 174 49.37 37.90 -1.92
N ILE A 175 49.52 38.78 -0.95
CA ILE A 175 48.53 39.02 0.09
C ILE A 175 47.27 39.67 -0.51
N THR A 176 46.10 39.15 -0.17
CA THR A 176 44.79 39.59 -0.66
C THR A 176 43.76 39.58 0.48
N ASP A 177 42.82 40.52 0.43
CA ASP A 177 41.66 40.62 1.31
C ASP A 177 40.38 40.37 0.49
N GLU A 178 39.52 39.46 0.92
CA GLU A 178 38.25 39.18 0.23
C GLU A 178 37.08 39.02 1.20
N LEU A 179 35.94 39.65 0.90
CA LEU A 179 34.74 39.58 1.72
C LEU A 179 34.11 38.18 1.67
N MET A 180 33.81 37.60 2.83
CA MET A 180 33.14 36.32 2.94
C MET A 180 31.61 36.47 2.86
N SER A 181 30.92 35.46 2.34
CA SER A 181 29.45 35.43 2.25
C SER A 181 28.85 34.58 3.35
N TYR A 182 27.87 35.11 4.10
CA TYR A 182 27.14 34.30 5.08
C TYR A 182 26.23 33.28 4.37
N ASN A 183 26.37 32.01 4.75
CA ASN A 183 25.56 30.89 4.30
C ASN A 183 24.49 30.58 5.36
N PRO A 184 23.23 31.02 5.15
CA PRO A 184 22.17 30.81 6.12
C PRO A 184 21.69 29.35 6.19
N LEU A 185 22.07 28.47 5.26
CA LEU A 185 21.72 27.04 5.37
C LEU A 185 22.50 26.37 6.51
N TRP A 186 23.77 26.76 6.67
CA TRP A 186 24.72 26.16 7.63
C TRP A 186 25.11 27.09 8.78
N GLY A 187 24.72 28.35 8.75
CA GLY A 187 25.01 29.32 9.80
C GLY A 187 26.47 29.76 9.89
N ASN A 188 27.20 29.79 8.77
CA ASN A 188 28.63 30.14 8.73
C ASN A 188 28.97 31.07 7.56
N TYR A 189 30.13 31.73 7.61
CA TYR A 189 30.65 32.52 6.49
C TYR A 189 31.48 31.63 5.58
N THR A 190 31.33 31.77 4.27
CA THR A 190 31.97 30.92 3.25
C THR A 190 32.65 31.78 2.19
N ILE A 191 33.81 31.32 1.70
CA ILE A 191 34.49 31.86 0.52
C ILE A 191 35.28 30.76 -0.21
N ILE A 192 35.49 30.94 -1.51
CA ILE A 192 36.40 30.10 -2.31
C ILE A 192 37.54 30.98 -2.83
N ILE A 193 38.77 30.67 -2.43
CA ILE A 193 39.98 31.40 -2.85
C ILE A 193 40.85 30.55 -3.79
N GLY A 194 41.76 31.16 -4.54
CA GLY A 194 42.62 30.47 -5.52
C GLY A 194 42.05 30.48 -6.95
N PRO A 195 42.41 29.52 -7.83
CA PRO A 195 43.16 28.29 -7.55
C PRO A 195 44.65 28.49 -7.33
N PHE A 196 45.25 27.60 -6.54
CA PHE A 196 46.68 27.53 -6.28
C PHE A 196 47.32 26.36 -7.06
N LYS A 197 48.65 26.22 -6.99
CA LYS A 197 49.38 25.10 -7.57
C LYS A 197 49.62 24.03 -6.51
N PRO A 198 49.62 22.73 -6.90
CA PRO A 198 49.95 21.66 -5.97
C PRO A 198 51.30 21.88 -5.28
N GLY A 199 51.33 21.69 -3.98
CA GLY A 199 52.47 21.89 -3.09
C GLY A 199 52.57 23.30 -2.49
N GLN A 200 51.77 24.29 -2.92
CA GLN A 200 51.81 25.63 -2.34
C GLN A 200 51.11 25.69 -0.99
N TRP A 201 51.71 26.39 -0.02
CA TRP A 201 51.08 26.70 1.26
C TRP A 201 50.36 28.05 1.19
N VAL A 202 49.14 28.09 1.71
CA VAL A 202 48.33 29.30 1.88
C VAL A 202 48.10 29.49 3.37
N GLN A 203 48.29 30.72 3.88
CA GLN A 203 47.93 31.12 5.24
C GLN A 203 46.90 32.23 5.22
N TRP A 204 46.04 32.29 6.25
CA TRP A 204 45.05 33.35 6.40
C TRP A 204 44.69 33.65 7.86
N VAL A 205 43.99 34.78 8.04
CA VAL A 205 43.31 35.23 9.25
C VAL A 205 41.97 35.87 8.85
N TYR A 206 41.07 36.11 9.80
CA TYR A 206 39.79 36.79 9.54
C TYR A 206 39.76 38.17 10.18
N HIS A 207 39.13 39.15 9.51
CA HIS A 207 38.84 40.47 10.08
C HIS A 207 37.32 40.69 10.14
N ASP A 208 36.80 40.87 11.33
CA ASP A 208 35.45 41.35 11.56
C ASP A 208 35.43 42.86 11.34
N LEU A 209 34.88 43.30 10.22
CA LEU A 209 34.82 44.70 9.84
C LEU A 209 33.77 45.47 10.66
N THR A 210 32.77 44.78 11.21
CA THR A 210 31.73 45.40 12.05
C THR A 210 32.29 45.76 13.43
N LEU A 211 33.06 44.86 14.04
CA LEU A 211 33.69 45.06 15.35
C LEU A 211 35.11 45.63 15.28
N ASN A 212 35.73 45.58 14.10
CA ASN A 212 37.14 45.85 13.88
C ASN A 212 38.07 44.92 14.71
N GLU A 213 37.74 43.63 14.76
CA GLU A 213 38.48 42.59 15.50
C GLU A 213 39.11 41.54 14.56
N TRP A 214 40.32 41.06 14.89
CA TRP A 214 41.03 40.06 14.10
C TRP A 214 40.96 38.69 14.78
N TYR A 215 40.60 37.66 14.01
CA TYR A 215 40.50 36.29 14.51
C TYR A 215 41.61 35.40 13.92
N HIS A 216 42.31 34.74 14.83
CA HIS A 216 43.31 33.70 14.57
C HIS A 216 42.78 32.36 15.08
N ASN A 217 43.54 31.29 14.94
CA ASN A 217 43.17 30.03 15.59
C ASN A 217 43.22 30.17 17.14
N ALA A 218 42.69 29.18 17.86
CA ALA A 218 42.60 29.20 19.32
C ALA A 218 43.96 29.36 20.05
N SER A 219 45.08 29.12 19.37
CA SER A 219 46.44 29.29 19.90
C SER A 219 47.09 30.62 19.51
N GLY A 220 46.35 31.54 18.88
CA GLY A 220 46.85 32.82 18.37
C GLY A 220 47.72 32.70 17.10
N GLN A 221 47.61 31.58 16.39
CA GLN A 221 48.37 31.27 15.19
C GLN A 221 47.52 31.45 13.92
N ASN A 222 48.17 31.77 12.80
CA ASN A 222 47.50 31.89 11.51
C ASN A 222 46.98 30.52 11.05
N PHE A 223 45.86 30.51 10.33
CA PHE A 223 45.38 29.30 9.68
C PHE A 223 46.23 28.99 8.46
N ALA A 224 46.42 27.70 8.14
CA ALA A 224 47.26 27.29 7.01
C ALA A 224 46.73 26.01 6.34
N ILE A 225 46.86 25.91 5.03
CA ILE A 225 46.60 24.68 4.26
C ILE A 225 47.61 24.57 3.11
N GLN A 226 47.98 23.35 2.72
CA GLN A 226 48.75 23.10 1.51
C GLN A 226 47.80 22.65 0.40
N ASP A 227 47.90 23.27 -0.77
CA ASP A 227 47.17 22.82 -1.95
C ASP A 227 47.74 21.47 -2.45
N VAL A 228 46.93 20.41 -2.47
CA VAL A 228 47.34 19.04 -2.80
C VAL A 228 46.37 18.34 -3.79
N TYR A 229 45.69 19.07 -4.69
CA TYR A 229 44.72 18.44 -5.59
C TYR A 229 45.35 17.39 -6.54
N SER A 230 44.62 16.29 -6.76
CA SER A 230 45.00 15.19 -7.66
C SER A 230 44.56 15.45 -9.09
N TYR A 231 45.45 15.21 -10.07
CA TYR A 231 45.10 15.20 -11.50
C TYR A 231 44.50 13.88 -11.98
N ILE A 232 44.47 12.84 -11.14
CA ILE A 232 43.71 11.61 -11.38
C ILE A 232 42.44 11.62 -10.53
N GLN A 233 41.28 11.51 -11.18
CA GLN A 233 39.99 11.45 -10.52
C GLN A 233 39.42 10.02 -10.59
N PHE A 234 38.84 9.58 -9.49
CA PHE A 234 37.97 8.41 -9.44
C PHE A 234 36.53 8.86 -9.66
N ILE A 235 35.90 8.40 -10.73
CA ILE A 235 34.54 8.79 -11.12
C ILE A 235 33.53 7.85 -10.48
N ASN A 236 33.67 6.54 -10.73
CA ASN A 236 32.83 5.49 -10.14
C ASN A 236 33.50 4.12 -10.31
N SER A 237 32.93 3.10 -9.69
CA SER A 237 33.24 1.70 -9.96
C SER A 237 32.01 0.83 -9.92
N SER A 238 32.02 -0.28 -10.65
CA SER A 238 30.99 -1.30 -10.58
C SER A 238 31.58 -2.70 -10.53
N TYR A 239 30.86 -3.59 -9.85
CA TYR A 239 31.07 -5.03 -9.88
C TYR A 239 30.23 -5.66 -10.98
N ASP A 240 30.66 -6.80 -11.53
CA ASP A 240 29.85 -7.57 -12.49
C ASP A 240 28.74 -8.40 -11.80
N ARG A 241 28.80 -8.54 -10.48
CA ARG A 241 27.80 -9.21 -9.63
C ARG A 241 27.59 -8.44 -8.33
N PHE A 242 26.37 -8.53 -7.78
CA PHE A 242 26.02 -7.97 -6.48
C PHE A 242 26.65 -8.72 -5.30
N VAL A 243 26.80 -10.05 -5.43
CA VAL A 243 27.31 -10.97 -4.40
C VAL A 243 28.18 -12.04 -5.05
N TYR A 244 29.27 -12.44 -4.38
CA TYR A 244 30.18 -13.49 -4.81
C TYR A 244 30.22 -14.62 -3.79
N VAL A 245 30.64 -15.79 -4.25
CA VAL A 245 30.95 -16.94 -3.39
C VAL A 245 32.48 -17.07 -3.26
N GLU A 246 32.97 -17.51 -2.10
CA GLU A 246 34.40 -17.78 -1.86
C GLU A 246 35.04 -18.56 -3.03
N GLY A 247 36.16 -18.05 -3.54
CA GLY A 247 36.89 -18.63 -4.67
C GLY A 247 36.42 -18.14 -6.06
N GLN A 248 35.32 -17.39 -6.16
CA GLN A 248 34.92 -16.73 -7.41
C GLN A 248 35.81 -15.51 -7.68
N LYS A 249 36.14 -15.27 -8.96
CA LYS A 249 36.84 -14.05 -9.36
C LYS A 249 35.87 -12.87 -9.33
N VAL A 250 36.33 -11.75 -8.75
CA VAL A 250 35.58 -10.49 -8.68
C VAL A 250 36.07 -9.61 -9.80
N SER A 251 35.21 -9.25 -10.76
CA SER A 251 35.55 -8.29 -11.81
C SER A 251 35.11 -6.88 -11.37
N ILE A 252 36.01 -5.92 -11.47
CA ILE A 252 35.75 -4.52 -11.11
C ILE A 252 36.02 -3.64 -12.32
N SER A 253 35.02 -2.86 -12.69
CA SER A 253 35.11 -1.78 -13.66
C SER A 253 35.43 -0.49 -12.91
N LEU A 254 36.58 0.13 -13.15
CA LEU A 254 36.98 1.42 -12.57
C LEU A 254 36.88 2.52 -13.63
N TYR A 255 36.05 3.53 -13.37
CA TYR A 255 35.94 4.72 -14.21
C TYR A 255 36.84 5.81 -13.62
N LEU A 256 37.92 6.12 -14.33
CA LEU A 256 38.94 7.08 -13.91
C LEU A 256 39.04 8.21 -14.92
N GLN A 257 39.42 9.40 -14.48
CA GLN A 257 39.74 10.51 -15.36
C GLN A 257 41.17 10.98 -15.13
N ASN A 258 41.95 11.05 -16.21
CA ASN A 258 43.26 11.69 -16.20
C ASN A 258 43.11 13.12 -16.73
N GLY A 259 43.29 14.10 -15.85
CA GLY A 259 43.23 15.53 -16.17
C GLY A 259 44.47 16.06 -16.90
N LEU A 260 45.53 15.25 -17.05
CA LEU A 260 46.72 15.67 -17.78
C LEU A 260 46.52 15.55 -19.30
N PRO A 261 47.16 16.42 -20.09
CA PRO A 261 47.09 16.37 -21.55
C PRO A 261 47.92 15.24 -22.17
N GLN A 262 48.53 14.38 -21.35
CA GLN A 262 49.39 13.28 -21.77
C GLN A 262 49.04 11.98 -21.04
N GLU A 263 49.43 10.84 -21.63
CA GLU A 263 49.28 9.53 -21.00
C GLU A 263 50.20 9.41 -19.78
N VAL A 264 49.72 8.77 -18.72
CA VAL A 264 50.51 8.51 -17.51
C VAL A 264 50.51 7.04 -17.14
N ASN A 265 51.69 6.52 -16.79
CA ASN A 265 51.81 5.22 -16.17
C ASN A 265 51.30 5.30 -14.73
N SER A 266 50.31 4.48 -14.45
CA SER A 266 49.69 4.40 -13.14
C SER A 266 49.81 3.00 -12.54
N LEU A 267 49.91 2.94 -11.22
CA LEU A 267 49.75 1.73 -10.45
C LEU A 267 48.46 1.86 -9.65
N ILE A 268 47.50 1.00 -9.97
CA ILE A 268 46.23 0.87 -9.24
C ILE A 268 46.43 -0.23 -8.19
N SER A 269 46.32 0.13 -6.93
CA SER A 269 46.42 -0.78 -5.78
C SER A 269 45.07 -0.87 -5.10
N ILE A 270 44.48 -2.07 -5.06
CA ILE A 270 43.23 -2.32 -4.34
C ILE A 270 43.56 -3.15 -3.10
N GLN A 271 43.13 -2.67 -1.93
CA GLN A 271 43.30 -3.39 -0.67
C GLN A 271 41.96 -3.87 -0.16
N VAL A 272 41.86 -5.17 0.15
CA VAL A 272 40.64 -5.78 0.68
C VAL A 272 40.98 -6.95 1.59
N ALA A 273 40.36 -7.00 2.77
CA ALA A 273 40.57 -8.06 3.77
C ALA A 273 42.07 -8.34 4.07
N GLY A 274 42.90 -7.29 4.12
CA GLY A 274 44.35 -7.40 4.34
C GLY A 274 45.17 -7.91 3.14
N ASN A 275 44.54 -8.19 2.00
CA ASN A 275 45.19 -8.53 0.75
C ASN A 275 45.36 -7.28 -0.14
N GLN A 276 46.47 -7.18 -0.86
CA GLN A 276 46.75 -6.08 -1.79
C GLN A 276 46.88 -6.60 -3.24
N TYR A 277 46.19 -5.95 -4.17
CA TYR A 277 46.15 -6.30 -5.58
C TYR A 277 46.63 -5.11 -6.42
N ASN A 278 47.72 -5.30 -7.16
CA ASN A 278 48.41 -4.24 -7.88
C ASN A 278 48.28 -4.43 -9.40
N TYR A 279 47.84 -3.39 -10.10
CA TYR A 279 47.64 -3.37 -11.55
C TYR A 279 48.35 -2.16 -12.16
N SER A 280 49.33 -2.41 -13.03
CA SER A 280 49.95 -1.34 -13.82
C SER A 280 49.13 -1.10 -15.08
N THR A 281 48.72 0.16 -15.29
CA THR A 281 47.95 0.56 -16.48
C THR A 281 48.33 1.95 -16.94
N LEU A 282 48.14 2.21 -18.23
CA LEU A 282 48.37 3.50 -18.86
C LEU A 282 47.05 4.27 -18.94
N LEU A 283 46.96 5.40 -18.25
CA LEU A 283 45.77 6.26 -18.26
C LEU A 283 45.91 7.32 -19.34
N LYS A 284 45.04 7.28 -20.35
CA LYS A 284 44.97 8.26 -21.43
C LYS A 284 44.36 9.58 -20.96
N PRO A 285 44.66 10.73 -21.58
CA PRO A 285 43.96 11.98 -21.30
C PRO A 285 42.44 11.81 -21.37
N GLY A 286 41.72 12.35 -20.39
CA GLY A 286 40.26 12.20 -20.28
C GLY A 286 39.82 10.92 -19.56
N TYR A 287 38.66 10.39 -19.93
CA TYR A 287 38.03 9.25 -19.26
C TYR A 287 38.64 7.91 -19.67
N ASN A 288 38.84 7.03 -18.69
CA ASN A 288 39.40 5.70 -18.83
C ASN A 288 38.50 4.70 -18.10
N LEU A 289 38.22 3.56 -18.74
CA LEU A 289 37.64 2.38 -18.10
C LEU A 289 38.74 1.36 -17.88
N VAL A 290 39.06 1.05 -16.63
CA VAL A 290 40.06 0.05 -16.26
C VAL A 290 39.38 -1.15 -15.64
N MET A 291 39.61 -2.33 -16.21
CA MET A 291 39.08 -3.60 -15.71
C MET A 291 40.14 -4.30 -14.86
N VAL A 292 39.79 -4.65 -13.63
CA VAL A 292 40.65 -5.39 -12.70
C VAL A 292 39.93 -6.60 -12.14
N THR A 293 40.68 -7.62 -11.70
CA THR A 293 40.09 -8.89 -11.25
C THR A 293 40.70 -9.39 -9.95
N LEU A 294 39.93 -9.41 -8.87
CA LEU A 294 40.39 -9.91 -7.57
C LEU A 294 40.14 -11.42 -7.45
N ASP A 295 41.09 -12.14 -6.84
CA ASP A 295 40.93 -13.55 -6.49
C ASP A 295 40.39 -13.65 -5.04
N THR A 296 39.17 -14.15 -4.87
CA THR A 296 38.55 -14.24 -3.53
C THR A 296 38.92 -15.51 -2.77
N SER A 297 39.78 -16.39 -3.29
CA SER A 297 40.19 -17.62 -2.59
C SER A 297 40.81 -17.38 -1.21
N ARG A 298 41.28 -16.15 -0.95
CA ARG A 298 41.88 -15.71 0.31
C ARG A 298 41.03 -14.69 1.07
N ILE A 299 39.81 -14.43 0.61
CA ILE A 299 38.90 -13.48 1.24
C ILE A 299 37.73 -14.28 1.83
N PRO A 300 37.65 -14.40 3.17
CA PRO A 300 36.58 -15.17 3.80
C PRO A 300 35.21 -14.49 3.62
N GLN A 301 34.13 -15.18 4.03
CA GLN A 301 32.80 -14.60 4.10
C GLN A 301 32.79 -13.25 4.84
N GLY A 302 32.18 -12.24 4.24
CA GLY A 302 32.02 -10.92 4.84
C GLY A 302 31.53 -9.86 3.87
N ILE A 303 31.31 -8.66 4.42
CA ILE A 303 31.04 -7.44 3.68
C ILE A 303 32.27 -6.56 3.83
N TYR A 304 32.91 -6.23 2.71
CA TYR A 304 34.16 -5.48 2.69
C TYR A 304 33.98 -4.15 1.98
N TYR A 305 34.77 -3.15 2.37
CA TYR A 305 34.86 -1.86 1.68
C TYR A 305 36.28 -1.71 1.15
N PRO A 306 36.58 -2.20 -0.08
CA PRO A 306 37.93 -2.18 -0.60
C PRO A 306 38.45 -0.74 -0.72
N SER A 307 39.69 -0.49 -0.31
CA SER A 307 40.36 0.78 -0.60
C SER A 307 41.03 0.72 -1.97
N LEU A 308 41.03 1.86 -2.66
CA LEU A 308 41.63 2.07 -3.97
C LEU A 308 42.68 3.18 -3.85
N ASP A 309 43.92 2.83 -4.11
CA ASP A 309 45.04 3.78 -4.18
C ASP A 309 45.56 3.82 -5.61
N ILE A 310 45.72 5.03 -6.15
CA ILE A 310 46.25 5.25 -7.50
C ILE A 310 47.55 6.04 -7.39
N TYR A 311 48.65 5.41 -7.80
CA TYR A 311 49.97 6.03 -7.84
C TYR A 311 50.35 6.39 -9.27
N VAL A 312 50.97 7.56 -9.44
CA VAL A 312 51.60 7.97 -10.71
C VAL A 312 53.05 8.30 -10.39
N ASN A 313 53.99 7.67 -11.10
CA ASN A 313 55.44 7.81 -10.86
C ASN A 313 55.87 7.58 -9.40
N GLY A 314 55.20 6.69 -8.67
CA GLY A 314 55.48 6.37 -7.27
C GLY A 314 54.88 7.32 -6.25
N SER A 315 54.27 8.43 -6.68
CA SER A 315 53.54 9.36 -5.81
C SER A 315 52.06 9.02 -5.80
N LEU A 316 51.48 8.88 -4.60
CA LEU A 316 50.05 8.70 -4.41
C LEU A 316 49.30 9.91 -4.99
N GLN A 317 48.37 9.66 -5.90
CA GLN A 317 47.53 10.69 -6.51
C GLN A 317 46.12 10.63 -5.94
N ARG A 318 45.53 9.44 -5.84
CA ARG A 318 44.15 9.31 -5.41
C ARG A 318 43.97 8.14 -4.45
N GLU A 319 43.22 8.40 -3.38
CA GLU A 319 42.61 7.39 -2.53
C GLU A 319 41.09 7.44 -2.71
N ALA A 320 40.45 6.28 -2.72
CA ALA A 320 39.00 6.14 -2.75
C ALA A 320 38.58 4.84 -2.05
N VAL A 321 37.31 4.73 -1.71
CA VAL A 321 36.70 3.49 -1.20
C VAL A 321 35.73 2.99 -2.27
N LEU A 322 35.88 1.73 -2.66
CA LEU A 322 34.97 1.07 -3.60
C LEU A 322 33.64 0.71 -2.90
N PRO A 323 32.55 0.50 -3.66
CA PRO A 323 31.30 -0.01 -3.12
C PRO A 323 31.49 -1.31 -2.33
N ALA A 324 30.55 -1.60 -1.43
CA ALA A 324 30.62 -2.80 -0.59
C ALA A 324 30.72 -4.09 -1.44
N LEU A 325 31.72 -4.92 -1.13
CA LEU A 325 31.97 -6.22 -1.73
C LEU A 325 31.43 -7.32 -0.80
N TYR A 326 30.44 -8.07 -1.29
CA TYR A 326 29.80 -9.16 -0.55
C TYR A 326 30.39 -10.50 -0.99
N ILE A 327 30.92 -11.27 -0.02
CA ILE A 327 31.47 -12.61 -0.26
C ILE A 327 30.80 -13.61 0.69
N LEU A 328 30.30 -14.71 0.15
CA LEU A 328 29.59 -15.77 0.88
C LEU A 328 30.40 -17.07 0.93
N ASN A 329 30.43 -17.69 2.09
CA ASN A 329 30.90 -19.07 2.23
C ASN A 329 29.71 -20.01 2.01
N VAL A 330 29.81 -20.92 1.05
CA VAL A 330 28.79 -21.95 0.76
C VAL A 330 29.22 -23.36 1.13
N THR A 331 30.47 -23.53 1.57
CA THR A 331 31.05 -24.84 1.86
C THR A 331 30.34 -25.49 3.05
N GLY A 332 29.69 -26.62 2.81
CA GLY A 332 28.96 -27.37 3.84
C GLY A 332 27.69 -26.68 4.36
N LYS A 333 27.23 -25.63 3.70
CA LYS A 333 26.02 -24.88 4.06
C LYS A 333 24.91 -25.13 3.04
N LYS A 334 23.66 -25.18 3.52
CA LYS A 334 22.48 -25.24 2.66
C LYS A 334 22.17 -23.85 2.09
N PRO A 335 21.64 -23.74 0.86
CA PRO A 335 21.20 -22.46 0.31
C PRO A 335 20.04 -21.88 1.14
N LEU A 336 19.92 -20.55 1.13
CA LEU A 336 18.74 -19.84 1.63
C LEU A 336 17.54 -20.17 0.74
N SER A 337 16.40 -20.49 1.34
CA SER A 337 15.14 -20.67 0.61
C SER A 337 14.33 -19.38 0.62
N LEU A 338 14.13 -18.78 -0.54
CA LEU A 338 13.23 -17.64 -0.73
C LEU A 338 11.87 -18.15 -1.20
N VAL A 339 10.82 -17.85 -0.44
CA VAL A 339 9.43 -18.15 -0.80
C VAL A 339 8.75 -16.82 -1.10
N ILE A 340 8.44 -16.57 -2.37
CA ILE A 340 7.65 -15.40 -2.78
C ILE A 340 6.19 -15.85 -2.89
N VAL A 341 5.30 -15.16 -2.18
CA VAL A 341 3.86 -15.38 -2.19
C VAL A 341 3.16 -14.14 -2.72
N TRP A 342 2.53 -14.25 -3.89
CA TRP A 342 1.74 -13.19 -4.48
C TRP A 342 0.26 -13.37 -4.16
N ASN A 343 -0.40 -12.34 -3.66
CA ASN A 343 -1.85 -12.27 -3.53
C ASN A 343 -2.44 -11.51 -4.73
N MET A 344 -3.03 -12.21 -5.69
CA MET A 344 -3.69 -11.59 -6.86
C MET A 344 -5.18 -11.46 -6.58
N HIS A 345 -5.61 -10.24 -6.27
CA HIS A 345 -6.96 -10.00 -5.78
C HIS A 345 -7.64 -8.85 -6.48
N GLN A 346 -8.92 -9.04 -6.79
CA GLN A 346 -9.85 -7.99 -7.18
C GLN A 346 -11.23 -8.33 -6.61
N PRO A 347 -11.98 -7.37 -6.06
CA PRO A 347 -13.37 -7.59 -5.70
C PRO A 347 -14.24 -7.80 -6.93
N LEU A 348 -15.48 -8.23 -6.71
CA LEU A 348 -16.45 -8.38 -7.79
C LEU A 348 -16.89 -7.02 -8.32
N TYR A 349 -16.56 -6.71 -9.58
CA TYR A 349 -16.93 -5.46 -10.24
C TYR A 349 -18.25 -5.51 -11.00
N ILE A 350 -18.97 -6.62 -10.93
CA ILE A 350 -20.25 -6.82 -11.60
C ILE A 350 -21.38 -6.54 -10.62
N ALA A 351 -22.42 -5.81 -11.03
CA ALA A 351 -23.62 -5.53 -10.24
C ALA A 351 -24.67 -6.66 -10.36
N PRO A 352 -25.69 -6.71 -9.47
CA PRO A 352 -26.75 -7.75 -9.52
C PRO A 352 -27.45 -7.93 -10.89
N ASN A 353 -27.52 -6.87 -11.69
CA ASN A 353 -28.09 -6.88 -13.04
C ASN A 353 -27.14 -7.43 -14.13
N GLY A 354 -25.90 -7.77 -13.79
CA GLY A 354 -24.87 -8.25 -14.72
C GLY A 354 -24.03 -7.16 -15.40
N SER A 355 -24.16 -5.87 -15.03
CA SER A 355 -23.31 -4.82 -15.60
C SER A 355 -21.96 -4.73 -14.89
N TRP A 356 -20.89 -4.56 -15.67
CA TRP A 356 -19.56 -4.19 -15.20
C TRP A 356 -19.54 -2.73 -14.74
N GLU A 357 -19.29 -2.52 -13.45
CA GLU A 357 -19.28 -1.22 -12.79
C GLU A 357 -17.89 -0.58 -12.72
N GLN A 358 -16.83 -1.38 -12.87
CA GLN A 358 -15.44 -0.90 -12.90
C GLN A 358 -14.59 -1.74 -13.87
N PRO A 359 -13.51 -1.17 -14.43
CA PRO A 359 -12.73 -1.81 -15.49
C PRO A 359 -11.54 -2.64 -15.01
N TRP A 360 -11.29 -2.71 -13.70
CA TRP A 360 -9.96 -3.07 -13.18
C TRP A 360 -9.51 -4.50 -13.53
N VAL A 361 -10.39 -5.50 -13.50
CA VAL A 361 -10.02 -6.88 -13.92
C VAL A 361 -9.62 -6.93 -15.39
N TRP A 362 -10.28 -6.17 -16.25
CA TRP A 362 -9.93 -6.08 -17.67
C TRP A 362 -8.57 -5.40 -17.84
N LEU A 363 -8.41 -4.20 -17.27
CA LEU A 363 -7.19 -3.41 -17.38
C LEU A 363 -5.97 -4.12 -16.81
N HIS A 364 -6.11 -4.69 -15.61
CA HIS A 364 -4.98 -5.31 -14.91
C HIS A 364 -4.55 -6.64 -15.52
N THR A 365 -5.33 -7.18 -16.46
CA THR A 365 -4.96 -8.37 -17.21
C THR A 365 -4.30 -8.05 -18.54
N GLY A 366 -4.78 -7.06 -19.29
CA GLY A 366 -4.28 -6.78 -20.64
C GLY A 366 -3.73 -5.39 -20.91
N GLN A 367 -3.98 -4.38 -20.06
CA GLN A 367 -3.86 -2.96 -20.46
C GLN A 367 -3.06 -2.02 -19.56
N ASP A 368 -2.38 -2.50 -18.53
CA ASP A 368 -1.68 -1.61 -17.61
C ASP A 368 -0.48 -0.90 -18.22
N PHE A 369 0.29 -1.60 -19.07
CA PHE A 369 1.62 -1.15 -19.50
C PHE A 369 1.92 -1.48 -20.97
N GLU A 370 2.90 -0.79 -21.54
CA GLU A 370 3.56 -1.22 -22.79
C GLU A 370 4.82 -2.02 -22.44
N TRP A 371 4.91 -3.27 -22.90
CA TRP A 371 6.05 -4.16 -22.69
C TRP A 371 6.47 -4.80 -24.03
N ASN A 372 7.72 -4.61 -24.43
CA ASN A 372 8.27 -5.07 -25.71
C ASN A 372 7.42 -4.68 -26.94
N GLY A 373 6.80 -3.48 -26.90
CA GLY A 373 5.98 -2.95 -28.00
C GLY A 373 4.57 -3.55 -28.09
N SER A 374 4.08 -4.18 -27.03
CA SER A 374 2.71 -4.68 -26.91
C SER A 374 2.11 -4.27 -25.58
N LEU A 375 0.79 -4.12 -25.54
CA LEU A 375 0.06 -3.81 -24.33
C LEU A 375 -0.05 -5.08 -23.46
N VAL A 376 0.19 -4.96 -22.16
CA VAL A 376 0.19 -6.06 -21.19
C VAL A 376 -0.39 -5.58 -19.86
N GLY A 377 -1.13 -6.43 -19.14
CA GLY A 377 -1.53 -6.15 -17.75
C GLY A 377 -0.54 -6.67 -16.72
N ALA A 378 -0.69 -6.26 -15.46
CA ALA A 378 0.10 -6.75 -14.35
C ALA A 378 0.08 -8.29 -14.23
N TYR A 379 -1.09 -8.92 -14.33
CA TYR A 379 -1.21 -10.37 -14.19
C TYR A 379 -0.55 -11.13 -15.34
N GLU A 380 -0.70 -10.65 -16.58
CA GLU A 380 -0.08 -11.23 -17.76
C GLU A 380 1.45 -11.07 -17.73
N LEU A 381 1.92 -9.88 -17.36
CA LEU A 381 3.36 -9.59 -17.27
C LEU A 381 4.05 -10.51 -16.26
N GLN A 382 3.43 -10.75 -15.10
CA GLN A 382 3.99 -11.69 -14.12
C GLN A 382 4.14 -13.09 -14.70
N ALA A 383 3.11 -13.60 -15.40
CA ALA A 383 3.17 -14.92 -16.05
C ALA A 383 4.31 -14.98 -17.09
N LEU A 384 4.45 -13.94 -17.91
CA LEU A 384 5.50 -13.83 -18.92
C LEU A 384 6.91 -13.88 -18.30
N LEU A 385 7.13 -13.14 -17.21
CA LEU A 385 8.43 -13.08 -16.55
C LEU A 385 8.75 -14.38 -15.79
N LEU A 386 7.76 -15.04 -15.17
CA LEU A 386 7.93 -16.36 -14.55
C LEU A 386 8.27 -17.45 -15.58
N ASN A 387 7.71 -17.37 -16.78
CA ASN A 387 8.08 -18.24 -17.88
C ASN A 387 9.52 -17.99 -18.34
N GLN A 388 9.92 -16.72 -18.40
CA GLN A 388 11.24 -16.32 -18.87
C GLN A 388 12.39 -16.69 -17.91
N PHE A 389 12.16 -16.60 -16.59
CA PHE A 389 13.21 -16.76 -15.59
C PHE A 389 13.12 -18.08 -14.82
N ASN A 390 14.24 -18.51 -14.23
CA ASN A 390 14.30 -19.69 -13.37
C ASN A 390 13.99 -19.31 -11.91
N VAL A 391 12.71 -19.02 -11.66
CA VAL A 391 12.18 -18.62 -10.36
C VAL A 391 10.91 -19.43 -10.09
N SER A 392 10.78 -19.95 -8.87
CA SER A 392 9.55 -20.57 -8.39
C SER A 392 8.84 -19.64 -7.40
N VAL A 393 7.52 -19.55 -7.48
CA VAL A 393 6.68 -18.70 -6.62
C VAL A 393 5.42 -19.44 -6.18
N THR A 394 4.79 -18.92 -5.14
CA THR A 394 3.44 -19.30 -4.72
C THR A 394 2.50 -18.15 -5.04
N ILE A 395 1.30 -18.42 -5.55
CA ILE A 395 0.35 -17.38 -5.95
C ILE A 395 -1.03 -17.78 -5.42
N ASP A 396 -1.67 -16.87 -4.70
CA ASP A 396 -3.11 -16.88 -4.52
C ASP A 396 -3.76 -16.16 -5.71
N PHE A 397 -4.59 -16.88 -6.45
CA PHE A 397 -5.52 -16.28 -7.38
C PHE A 397 -6.89 -16.30 -6.72
N THR A 398 -7.30 -15.17 -6.16
CA THR A 398 -8.57 -15.15 -5.43
C THR A 398 -9.70 -15.66 -6.34
N PRO A 399 -10.58 -16.55 -5.88
CA PRO A 399 -11.62 -17.14 -6.70
C PRO A 399 -12.51 -16.08 -7.35
N VAL A 400 -12.81 -14.96 -6.68
CA VAL A 400 -13.52 -13.84 -7.30
C VAL A 400 -12.79 -13.22 -8.51
N LEU A 401 -11.46 -13.19 -8.54
CA LEU A 401 -10.68 -12.80 -9.72
C LEU A 401 -10.82 -13.85 -10.83
N LEU A 402 -10.62 -15.13 -10.50
CA LEU A 402 -10.78 -16.23 -11.46
C LEU A 402 -12.19 -16.29 -12.06
N TYR A 403 -13.21 -16.05 -11.25
CA TYR A 403 -14.61 -16.02 -11.67
C TYR A 403 -14.86 -14.90 -12.68
N GLN A 404 -14.23 -13.74 -12.47
CA GLN A 404 -14.32 -12.62 -13.41
C GLN A 404 -13.54 -12.89 -14.69
N TRP A 405 -12.37 -13.53 -14.65
CA TRP A 405 -11.67 -13.98 -15.85
C TRP A 405 -12.48 -14.98 -16.67
N GLU A 406 -13.05 -15.99 -16.04
CA GLU A 406 -13.90 -16.96 -16.73
C GLU A 406 -15.19 -16.29 -17.25
N THR A 407 -15.73 -15.29 -16.54
CA THR A 407 -16.84 -14.47 -17.05
C THR A 407 -16.45 -13.74 -18.34
N ILE A 408 -15.28 -13.09 -18.38
CA ILE A 408 -14.76 -12.40 -19.58
C ILE A 408 -14.65 -13.37 -20.77
N LEU A 409 -14.25 -14.62 -20.54
CA LEU A 409 -14.11 -15.62 -21.60
C LEU A 409 -15.44 -16.20 -22.10
N HIS A 410 -16.49 -16.17 -21.28
CA HIS A 410 -17.77 -16.84 -21.56
C HIS A 410 -18.94 -15.88 -21.85
N GLU A 411 -18.82 -14.60 -21.50
CA GLU A 411 -19.86 -13.62 -21.79
C GLU A 411 -19.87 -13.23 -23.28
N GLU A 412 -21.05 -13.18 -23.88
CA GLU A 412 -21.17 -12.83 -25.31
C GLU A 412 -21.13 -11.30 -25.55
N ASN A 413 -21.66 -10.52 -24.61
CA ASN A 413 -21.77 -9.06 -24.73
C ASN A 413 -21.61 -8.38 -23.37
N ALA A 414 -20.37 -8.02 -23.03
CA ALA A 414 -20.08 -7.25 -21.83
C ALA A 414 -20.84 -5.91 -21.82
N THR A 415 -21.60 -5.66 -20.75
CA THR A 415 -22.32 -4.39 -20.55
C THR A 415 -21.62 -3.57 -19.48
N PHE A 416 -21.12 -2.39 -19.85
CA PHE A 416 -20.43 -1.48 -18.95
C PHE A 416 -21.33 -0.30 -18.56
N THR A 417 -21.23 0.18 -17.32
CA THR A 417 -21.99 1.37 -16.88
C THR A 417 -21.35 2.69 -17.30
N SER A 418 -20.09 2.66 -17.74
CA SER A 418 -19.38 3.80 -18.30
C SER A 418 -18.47 3.38 -19.47
N ASN A 419 -17.97 4.35 -20.22
CA ASN A 419 -16.90 4.10 -21.18
C ASN A 419 -15.54 4.16 -20.48
N PHE A 420 -15.04 3.00 -20.07
CA PHE A 420 -13.77 2.88 -19.37
C PHE A 420 -12.53 2.78 -20.28
N GLY A 421 -12.71 2.79 -21.61
CA GLY A 421 -11.58 2.63 -22.55
C GLY A 421 -11.02 1.21 -22.64
N ILE A 422 -11.84 0.19 -22.32
CA ILE A 422 -11.51 -1.23 -22.45
C ILE A 422 -11.42 -1.63 -23.93
N ASN A 423 -10.34 -2.30 -24.32
CA ASN A 423 -10.25 -2.97 -25.61
C ASN A 423 -10.65 -4.44 -25.44
N THR A 424 -11.96 -4.69 -25.46
CA THR A 424 -12.57 -6.00 -25.17
C THR A 424 -11.92 -7.17 -25.92
N LEU A 425 -11.62 -7.01 -27.21
CA LEU A 425 -10.97 -8.08 -28.00
C LEU A 425 -9.57 -8.40 -27.50
N HIS A 426 -8.76 -7.37 -27.23
CA HIS A 426 -7.41 -7.53 -26.69
C HIS A 426 -7.44 -8.18 -25.30
N ASP A 427 -8.35 -7.72 -24.43
CA ASP A 427 -8.40 -8.21 -23.05
C ASP A 427 -8.91 -9.65 -22.95
N ILE A 428 -9.84 -10.07 -23.81
CA ILE A 428 -10.25 -11.49 -23.91
C ILE A 428 -9.04 -12.35 -24.33
N GLU A 429 -8.26 -11.91 -25.31
CA GLU A 429 -7.04 -12.60 -25.74
C GLU A 429 -6.01 -12.67 -24.61
N ALA A 430 -5.79 -11.56 -23.89
CA ALA A 430 -4.87 -11.46 -22.77
C ALA A 430 -5.28 -12.37 -21.60
N VAL A 431 -6.57 -12.41 -21.22
CA VAL A 431 -7.09 -13.31 -20.18
C VAL A 431 -6.86 -14.77 -20.57
N ASN A 432 -7.23 -15.16 -21.79
CA ASN A 432 -7.07 -16.53 -22.27
C ASN A 432 -5.60 -16.96 -22.31
N TYR A 433 -4.72 -16.07 -22.77
CA TYR A 433 -3.28 -16.30 -22.80
C TYR A 433 -2.69 -16.41 -21.39
N THR A 434 -3.06 -15.50 -20.50
CA THR A 434 -2.60 -15.47 -19.09
C THR A 434 -2.98 -16.75 -18.36
N LEU A 435 -4.24 -17.19 -18.45
CA LEU A 435 -4.70 -18.45 -17.85
C LEU A 435 -3.95 -19.66 -18.42
N SER A 436 -3.77 -19.70 -19.74
CA SER A 436 -3.03 -20.79 -20.41
C SER A 436 -1.57 -20.85 -19.95
N LEU A 437 -0.93 -19.69 -19.78
CA LEU A 437 0.46 -19.63 -19.33
C LEU A 437 0.60 -20.04 -17.87
N TYR A 438 -0.29 -19.58 -16.98
CA TYR A 438 -0.29 -20.03 -15.59
C TYR A 438 -0.53 -21.54 -15.46
N ARG A 439 -1.48 -22.12 -16.22
CA ARG A 439 -1.67 -23.58 -16.27
C ARG A 439 -0.35 -24.31 -16.61
N SER A 440 0.39 -23.84 -17.61
CA SER A 440 1.71 -24.40 -17.95
C SER A 440 2.73 -24.26 -16.82
N LEU A 441 2.81 -23.09 -16.18
CA LEU A 441 3.75 -22.83 -15.09
C LEU A 441 3.45 -23.68 -13.84
N ILE A 442 2.17 -23.98 -13.61
CA ILE A 442 1.71 -24.87 -12.54
C ILE A 442 2.10 -26.33 -12.86
N ASP A 443 1.85 -26.79 -14.08
CA ASP A 443 2.24 -28.13 -14.54
C ASP A 443 3.77 -28.35 -14.47
N GLU A 444 4.55 -27.29 -14.70
CA GLU A 444 6.02 -27.28 -14.56
C GLU A 444 6.51 -27.27 -13.09
N GLY A 445 5.62 -27.00 -12.13
CA GLY A 445 5.97 -26.83 -10.71
C GLY A 445 6.67 -25.51 -10.38
N LYS A 446 6.68 -24.54 -11.31
CA LYS A 446 7.20 -23.18 -11.06
C LYS A 446 6.24 -22.33 -10.23
N VAL A 447 4.93 -22.55 -10.39
CA VAL A 447 3.88 -21.84 -9.66
C VAL A 447 3.10 -22.83 -8.80
N GLU A 448 3.11 -22.62 -7.49
CA GLU A 448 2.13 -23.23 -6.59
C GLU A 448 0.91 -22.31 -6.46
N VAL A 449 -0.29 -22.86 -6.54
CA VAL A 449 -1.54 -22.11 -6.35
C VAL A 449 -2.09 -22.32 -4.94
N LEU A 450 -2.49 -21.23 -4.30
CA LEU A 450 -3.27 -21.25 -3.05
C LEU A 450 -4.77 -21.18 -3.35
N THR A 451 -5.57 -21.62 -2.39
CA THR A 451 -7.02 -21.34 -2.35
C THR A 451 -7.33 -20.32 -1.27
N VAL A 452 -8.48 -19.66 -1.33
CA VAL A 452 -8.92 -18.64 -0.37
C VAL A 452 -10.46 -18.61 -0.42
N PRO A 453 -11.18 -18.21 0.65
CA PRO A 453 -12.62 -18.10 0.54
C PRO A 453 -13.05 -17.15 -0.59
N PHE A 454 -14.12 -17.53 -1.28
CA PHE A 454 -14.42 -17.08 -2.64
C PHE A 454 -14.37 -15.55 -2.85
N TYR A 455 -15.00 -14.78 -1.96
CA TYR A 455 -15.07 -13.32 -2.06
C TYR A 455 -14.13 -12.60 -1.08
N HIS A 456 -13.06 -13.27 -0.63
CA HIS A 456 -12.04 -12.70 0.25
C HIS A 456 -12.62 -12.01 1.51
N PRO A 457 -13.50 -12.68 2.30
CA PRO A 457 -14.12 -12.07 3.47
C PRO A 457 -13.13 -11.89 4.61
N LEU A 458 -13.37 -10.90 5.49
CA LEU A 458 -12.59 -10.75 6.73
C LEU A 458 -13.05 -11.77 7.78
N GLN A 459 -12.53 -13.00 7.66
CA GLN A 459 -13.05 -14.18 8.36
C GLN A 459 -13.23 -13.98 9.88
N PRO A 460 -12.28 -13.41 10.66
CA PRO A 460 -12.45 -13.26 12.10
C PRO A 460 -13.71 -12.50 12.53
N LEU A 461 -14.15 -11.50 11.75
CA LEU A 461 -15.37 -10.74 12.07
C LEU A 461 -16.64 -11.55 11.79
N LEU A 462 -16.65 -12.33 10.70
CA LEU A 462 -17.77 -13.23 10.41
C LEU A 462 -17.91 -14.32 11.48
N LEU A 463 -16.79 -14.85 11.96
CA LEU A 463 -16.79 -15.83 13.06
C LEU A 463 -17.30 -15.23 14.37
N GLN A 464 -16.91 -13.99 14.68
CA GLN A 464 -17.41 -13.24 15.84
C GLN A 464 -18.93 -13.09 15.80
N ASP A 465 -19.51 -12.89 14.62
CA ASP A 465 -20.95 -12.78 14.40
C ASP A 465 -21.66 -14.15 14.34
N GLY A 466 -20.91 -15.25 14.39
CA GLY A 466 -21.44 -16.61 14.37
C GLY A 466 -21.70 -17.18 12.96
N TYR A 467 -21.13 -16.57 11.91
CA TYR A 467 -21.35 -16.96 10.51
C TYR A 467 -20.34 -18.01 10.04
N TRP A 468 -20.06 -19.01 10.88
CA TRP A 468 -19.09 -20.09 10.63
C TRP A 468 -19.37 -20.87 9.33
N SER A 469 -20.65 -21.14 9.06
CA SER A 469 -21.07 -21.87 7.86
C SER A 469 -20.88 -21.07 6.58
N ASP A 470 -20.94 -19.74 6.65
CA ASP A 470 -20.73 -18.85 5.50
C ASP A 470 -19.25 -18.89 5.12
N VAL A 471 -18.35 -18.73 6.10
CA VAL A 471 -16.89 -18.86 5.90
C VAL A 471 -16.52 -20.24 5.32
N LEU A 472 -17.06 -21.32 5.89
CA LEU A 472 -16.79 -22.68 5.41
C LEU A 472 -17.27 -22.90 3.97
N SER A 473 -18.47 -22.41 3.63
CA SER A 473 -18.99 -22.52 2.27
C SER A 473 -18.19 -21.69 1.29
N GLN A 474 -17.75 -20.49 1.67
CA GLN A 474 -16.86 -19.68 0.84
C GLN A 474 -15.50 -20.35 0.62
N ILE A 475 -14.91 -21.02 1.62
CA ILE A 475 -13.66 -21.81 1.46
C ILE A 475 -13.88 -22.92 0.43
N ARG A 476 -14.94 -23.72 0.58
CA ARG A 476 -15.26 -24.82 -0.35
C ARG A 476 -15.54 -24.33 -1.76
N MET A 477 -16.24 -23.20 -1.89
CA MET A 477 -16.46 -22.56 -3.20
C MET A 477 -15.13 -22.13 -3.82
N GLY A 478 -14.21 -21.59 -3.02
CA GLY A 478 -12.89 -21.21 -3.48
C GLY A 478 -12.07 -22.40 -3.97
N GLU A 479 -12.01 -23.48 -3.19
CA GLU A 479 -11.33 -24.73 -3.56
C GLU A 479 -11.86 -25.29 -4.88
N ASN A 480 -13.19 -25.31 -5.05
CA ASN A 480 -13.84 -25.79 -6.25
C ASN A 480 -13.47 -24.95 -7.48
N LEU A 481 -13.50 -23.62 -7.38
CA LEU A 481 -13.17 -22.77 -8.53
C LEU A 481 -11.68 -22.84 -8.87
N THR A 482 -10.80 -22.85 -7.88
CA THR A 482 -9.36 -23.08 -8.10
C THR A 482 -9.14 -24.39 -8.86
N HIS A 483 -9.84 -25.47 -8.47
CA HIS A 483 -9.76 -26.74 -9.17
C HIS A 483 -10.36 -26.70 -10.58
N GLU A 484 -11.50 -26.04 -10.78
CA GLU A 484 -12.13 -25.90 -12.09
C GLU A 484 -11.24 -25.17 -13.09
N VAL A 485 -10.58 -24.10 -12.65
CA VAL A 485 -9.74 -23.26 -13.53
C VAL A 485 -8.36 -23.86 -13.76
N PHE A 486 -7.69 -24.38 -12.73
CA PHE A 486 -6.29 -24.83 -12.82
C PHE A 486 -6.09 -26.34 -12.71
N GLY A 487 -7.13 -27.12 -12.39
CA GLY A 487 -7.02 -28.57 -12.25
C GLY A 487 -6.33 -29.04 -10.96
N VAL A 488 -6.02 -28.15 -10.04
CA VAL A 488 -5.29 -28.44 -8.79
C VAL A 488 -6.18 -28.31 -7.57
N TRP A 489 -6.05 -29.26 -6.63
CA TRP A 489 -6.62 -29.14 -5.29
C TRP A 489 -5.55 -28.52 -4.38
N ALA A 490 -5.59 -27.19 -4.26
CA ALA A 490 -4.67 -26.47 -3.39
C ALA A 490 -4.84 -26.92 -1.93
N ASN A 491 -3.73 -27.11 -1.22
CA ASN A 491 -3.70 -27.52 0.18
C ASN A 491 -3.18 -26.42 1.12
N GLY A 492 -2.91 -25.23 0.58
CA GLY A 492 -2.52 -24.03 1.29
C GLY A 492 -3.49 -22.89 1.00
N THR A 493 -3.56 -21.93 1.92
CA THR A 493 -4.44 -20.77 1.77
C THR A 493 -3.74 -19.45 2.05
N TRP A 494 -4.08 -18.42 1.26
CA TRP A 494 -3.91 -17.04 1.73
C TRP A 494 -5.06 -16.74 2.68
N THR A 495 -4.75 -16.53 3.97
CA THR A 495 -5.77 -16.02 4.89
C THR A 495 -6.08 -14.58 4.47
N PRO A 496 -7.32 -14.21 4.10
CA PRO A 496 -7.63 -12.85 3.64
C PRO A 496 -7.06 -11.80 4.58
N GLU A 497 -6.24 -10.89 4.05
CA GLU A 497 -5.58 -9.80 4.81
C GLU A 497 -4.60 -10.29 5.90
N MET A 498 -4.25 -11.57 5.86
CA MET A 498 -3.67 -12.31 6.99
C MET A 498 -4.46 -12.11 8.28
N ALA A 499 -5.76 -11.83 8.19
CA ALA A 499 -6.65 -11.62 9.31
C ALA A 499 -6.98 -12.96 9.96
N PHE A 500 -6.32 -13.24 11.08
CA PHE A 500 -6.33 -14.56 11.71
C PHE A 500 -6.89 -14.52 13.12
N ASP A 501 -7.66 -15.55 13.46
CA ASP A 501 -8.10 -15.90 14.81
C ASP A 501 -7.89 -17.42 15.00
N MET A 502 -7.66 -17.85 16.25
CA MET A 502 -7.34 -19.26 16.57
C MET A 502 -8.46 -20.24 16.21
N ASP A 503 -9.71 -19.80 16.12
CA ASP A 503 -10.83 -20.65 15.76
C ASP A 503 -10.84 -21.00 14.25
N LEU A 504 -10.12 -20.26 13.41
CA LEU A 504 -9.94 -20.59 11.98
C LEU A 504 -9.21 -21.92 11.77
N VAL A 505 -8.37 -22.34 12.73
CA VAL A 505 -7.63 -23.61 12.63
C VAL A 505 -8.60 -24.77 12.40
N GLY A 506 -9.75 -24.77 13.09
CA GLY A 506 -10.77 -25.79 12.94
C GLY A 506 -11.38 -25.83 11.55
N LEU A 507 -11.74 -24.66 10.98
CA LEU A 507 -12.32 -24.55 9.65
C LEU A 507 -11.34 -24.94 8.54
N TYR A 508 -10.07 -24.55 8.68
CA TYR A 508 -9.01 -24.96 7.76
C TYR A 508 -8.78 -26.46 7.79
N ASN A 509 -8.78 -27.08 8.98
CA ASN A 509 -8.68 -28.53 9.12
C ASN A 509 -9.89 -29.25 8.48
N GLU A 510 -11.11 -28.75 8.69
CA GLU A 510 -12.32 -29.31 8.07
C GLU A 510 -12.30 -29.24 6.54
N SER A 511 -11.59 -28.25 5.98
CA SER A 511 -11.46 -28.06 4.53
C SER A 511 -10.21 -28.70 3.93
N ASN A 512 -9.40 -29.43 4.71
CA ASN A 512 -8.10 -30.00 4.28
C ASN A 512 -7.03 -28.95 3.91
N ILE A 513 -7.16 -27.72 4.39
CA ILE A 513 -6.11 -26.71 4.31
C ILE A 513 -5.05 -27.01 5.37
N SER A 514 -3.81 -27.19 4.91
CA SER A 514 -2.69 -27.65 5.73
C SER A 514 -1.71 -26.54 6.13
N PHE A 515 -1.68 -25.43 5.38
CA PHE A 515 -0.84 -24.29 5.71
C PHE A 515 -1.43 -22.94 5.30
N THR A 516 -0.95 -21.87 5.92
CA THR A 516 -1.21 -20.49 5.52
C THR A 516 0.01 -19.58 5.74
N ILE A 517 -0.10 -18.33 5.31
CA ILE A 517 0.94 -17.30 5.45
C ILE A 517 0.41 -16.20 6.37
N LEU A 518 1.21 -15.81 7.37
CA LEU A 518 0.86 -14.73 8.32
C LEU A 518 2.01 -13.73 8.47
N ASP A 519 1.75 -12.56 9.03
CA ASP A 519 2.78 -11.53 9.22
C ASP A 519 3.59 -11.74 10.51
N GLN A 520 4.93 -11.72 10.41
CA GLN A 520 5.76 -11.97 11.60
C GLN A 520 5.55 -10.92 12.71
N GLN A 521 5.37 -9.64 12.35
CA GLN A 521 5.26 -8.54 13.31
C GLN A 521 3.87 -8.53 13.96
N ALA A 522 2.83 -8.88 13.19
CA ALA A 522 1.46 -8.96 13.67
C ALA A 522 1.25 -10.05 14.73
N PHE A 523 1.97 -11.17 14.63
CA PHE A 523 1.67 -12.36 15.43
C PHE A 523 2.80 -12.80 16.35
N LEU A 524 4.03 -13.00 15.86
CA LEU A 524 5.12 -13.65 16.64
C LEU A 524 5.43 -12.99 17.99
N PRO A 525 5.37 -11.65 18.17
CA PRO A 525 5.60 -11.03 19.48
C PRO A 525 4.60 -11.44 20.57
N TYR A 526 3.45 -12.00 20.20
CA TYR A 526 2.31 -12.25 21.09
C TYR A 526 2.05 -13.73 21.36
N VAL A 527 2.73 -14.64 20.65
CA VAL A 527 2.47 -16.08 20.73
C VAL A 527 3.07 -16.71 21.97
N THR A 528 2.54 -17.89 22.34
CA THR A 528 3.14 -18.77 23.34
C THR A 528 3.96 -19.85 22.63
N LEU A 529 5.27 -19.91 22.89
CA LEU A 529 6.14 -20.99 22.40
C LEU A 529 5.85 -22.30 23.16
N VAL A 530 5.46 -23.33 22.44
CA VAL A 530 5.27 -24.69 22.99
C VAL A 530 6.55 -25.50 22.84
N LYS A 531 7.20 -25.44 21.67
CA LYS A 531 8.43 -26.18 21.37
C LYS A 531 9.25 -25.50 20.26
N GLY A 532 10.58 -25.53 20.37
CA GLY A 532 11.48 -25.04 19.31
C GLY A 532 11.99 -23.64 19.58
N SER A 533 11.90 -22.75 18.59
CA SER A 533 12.36 -21.36 18.68
C SER A 533 11.36 -20.40 18.01
N LEU A 534 11.45 -19.11 18.34
CA LEU A 534 10.66 -18.04 17.70
C LEU A 534 11.43 -17.35 16.55
N ASN A 535 12.39 -18.05 15.93
CA ASN A 535 13.03 -17.52 14.71
C ASN A 535 11.98 -17.50 13.58
N PRO A 536 11.66 -16.34 12.96
CA PRO A 536 10.69 -16.27 11.88
C PRO A 536 11.13 -17.02 10.61
N ASP A 537 12.43 -17.27 10.43
CA ASP A 537 12.98 -17.84 9.21
C ASP A 537 12.81 -19.39 9.09
N GLN A 538 11.67 -19.92 9.54
CA GLN A 538 11.35 -21.36 9.57
C GLN A 538 9.82 -21.60 9.56
N PRO A 539 9.35 -22.84 9.32
CA PRO A 539 7.93 -23.17 9.43
C PRO A 539 7.51 -23.39 10.89
N PHE A 540 6.29 -22.97 11.20
CA PHE A 540 5.66 -23.14 12.50
C PHE A 540 4.43 -24.03 12.40
N ILE A 541 4.20 -24.88 13.40
CA ILE A 541 2.88 -25.45 13.69
C ILE A 541 2.18 -24.50 14.66
N VAL A 542 1.00 -24.01 14.28
CA VAL A 542 0.06 -23.32 15.16
C VAL A 542 -0.95 -24.34 15.66
N GLU A 543 -1.03 -24.54 16.98
CA GLU A 543 -1.94 -25.49 17.63
C GLU A 543 -3.03 -24.75 18.43
N ASN A 544 -4.31 -25.11 18.22
CA ASN A 544 -5.42 -24.57 19.01
C ASN A 544 -5.66 -25.37 20.30
N ASN A 545 -6.57 -24.89 21.15
CA ASN A 545 -6.91 -25.53 22.43
C ASN A 545 -7.59 -26.91 22.29
N LEU A 546 -8.01 -27.30 21.08
CA LEU A 546 -8.57 -28.61 20.76
C LEU A 546 -7.53 -29.59 20.20
N GLY A 547 -6.26 -29.17 20.08
CA GLY A 547 -5.18 -29.95 19.49
C GLY A 547 -5.22 -30.05 17.96
N GLN A 548 -6.04 -29.22 17.30
CA GLN A 548 -6.01 -29.07 15.85
C GLN A 548 -4.87 -28.15 15.46
N THR A 549 -4.33 -28.33 14.26
CA THR A 549 -3.08 -27.67 13.85
C THR A 549 -3.11 -27.15 12.43
N ILE A 550 -2.41 -26.05 12.17
CA ILE A 550 -2.09 -25.56 10.83
C ILE A 550 -0.61 -25.17 10.75
N ILE A 551 0.03 -25.38 9.60
CA ILE A 551 1.39 -24.87 9.38
C ILE A 551 1.33 -23.40 8.98
N VAL A 552 2.20 -22.57 9.53
CA VAL A 552 2.33 -21.17 9.18
C VAL A 552 3.76 -20.86 8.75
N LEU A 553 3.90 -20.21 7.60
CA LEU A 553 5.10 -19.45 7.25
C LEU A 553 4.84 -17.99 7.60
N PHE A 554 5.73 -17.39 8.40
CA PHE A 554 5.63 -15.97 8.70
C PHE A 554 6.39 -15.17 7.65
N ARG A 555 5.72 -14.22 6.99
CA ARG A 555 6.39 -13.32 6.06
C ARG A 555 7.36 -12.42 6.82
N ASN A 556 8.53 -12.17 6.24
CA ASN A 556 9.43 -11.13 6.70
C ASN A 556 8.78 -9.76 6.41
N THR A 557 8.23 -9.11 7.44
CA THR A 557 7.46 -7.86 7.30
C THR A 557 8.25 -6.77 6.59
N THR A 558 9.50 -6.54 6.99
CA THR A 558 10.35 -5.49 6.41
C THR A 558 10.61 -5.74 4.93
N LEU A 559 11.11 -6.93 4.58
CA LEU A 559 11.42 -7.25 3.18
C LEU A 559 10.16 -7.30 2.31
N SER A 560 9.04 -7.78 2.84
CA SER A 560 7.75 -7.79 2.11
C SER A 560 7.26 -6.37 1.81
N ASN A 561 7.35 -5.46 2.77
CA ASN A 561 6.97 -4.06 2.57
C ASN A 561 7.94 -3.32 1.63
N GLU A 562 9.25 -3.58 1.73
CA GLU A 562 10.21 -3.02 0.79
C GLU A 562 9.96 -3.53 -0.63
N PHE A 563 9.68 -4.83 -0.79
CA PHE A 563 9.30 -5.41 -2.07
C PHE A 563 8.03 -4.74 -2.61
N GLY A 564 7.00 -4.57 -1.77
CA GLY A 564 5.71 -4.03 -2.22
C GLY A 564 5.70 -2.54 -2.54
N PHE A 565 6.58 -1.74 -1.91
CA PHE A 565 6.50 -0.28 -1.97
C PHE A 565 7.82 0.40 -2.38
N LYS A 566 8.96 0.01 -1.79
CA LYS A 566 10.25 0.71 -2.02
C LYS A 566 10.90 0.30 -3.33
N PHE A 567 10.91 -0.99 -3.63
CA PHE A 567 11.62 -1.55 -4.79
C PHE A 567 11.03 -1.12 -6.12
N PHE A 568 9.78 -0.65 -6.12
CA PHE A 568 9.09 -0.11 -7.28
C PHE A 568 9.08 1.43 -7.27
N SER A 569 9.88 2.09 -6.43
CA SER A 569 10.02 3.56 -6.43
C SER A 569 11.45 4.03 -6.71
N GLN A 570 12.33 3.12 -7.13
CA GLN A 570 13.76 3.38 -7.38
C GLN A 570 14.22 2.70 -8.67
N SER A 571 15.49 2.84 -9.04
CA SER A 571 15.97 2.24 -10.30
C SER A 571 15.99 0.70 -10.23
N PRO A 572 15.66 -0.01 -11.33
CA PRO A 572 15.65 -1.47 -11.36
C PRO A 572 16.97 -2.10 -10.90
N GLN A 573 18.10 -1.49 -11.25
CA GLN A 573 19.43 -1.97 -10.86
C GLN A 573 19.67 -1.85 -9.35
N LEU A 574 19.21 -0.75 -8.73
CA LEU A 574 19.32 -0.57 -7.28
C LEU A 574 18.43 -1.57 -6.55
N THR A 575 17.21 -1.78 -7.03
CA THR A 575 16.27 -2.78 -6.51
C THR A 575 16.86 -4.20 -6.52
N ALA A 576 17.40 -4.63 -7.66
CA ALA A 576 18.04 -5.93 -7.76
C ALA A 576 19.26 -6.05 -6.82
N GLN A 577 20.06 -4.98 -6.71
CA GLN A 577 21.20 -4.94 -5.81
C GLN A 577 20.78 -5.08 -4.35
N GLU A 578 19.85 -4.26 -3.88
CA GLU A 578 19.41 -4.22 -2.48
C GLU A 578 18.78 -5.56 -2.07
N LEU A 579 17.87 -6.11 -2.87
CA LEU A 579 17.23 -7.41 -2.59
C LEU A 579 18.28 -8.52 -2.42
N ILE A 580 19.20 -8.65 -3.39
CA ILE A 580 20.22 -9.71 -3.36
C ILE A 580 21.19 -9.52 -2.18
N GLN A 581 21.58 -8.29 -1.88
CA GLN A 581 22.49 -8.01 -0.76
C GLN A 581 21.82 -8.24 0.60
N GLN A 582 20.54 -7.92 0.75
CA GLN A 582 19.78 -8.23 1.96
C GLN A 582 19.63 -9.75 2.16
N LEU A 583 19.26 -10.50 1.11
CA LEU A 583 19.21 -11.96 1.15
C LEU A 583 20.58 -12.57 1.50
N ALA A 584 21.67 -12.00 0.99
CA ALA A 584 23.02 -12.43 1.33
C ALA A 584 23.34 -12.20 2.82
N GLN A 585 22.91 -11.08 3.40
CA GLN A 585 23.06 -10.84 4.85
C GLN A 585 22.29 -11.85 5.68
N ILE A 586 21.06 -12.19 5.28
CA ILE A 586 20.26 -13.22 5.96
C ILE A 586 20.98 -14.58 5.86
N TYR A 587 21.44 -14.96 4.67
CA TYR A 587 22.21 -16.19 4.46
C TYR A 587 23.51 -16.23 5.30
N MET A 588 24.23 -15.11 5.43
CA MET A 588 25.45 -15.04 6.24
C MET A 588 25.18 -15.40 7.72
N ASN A 589 24.03 -14.99 8.24
CA ASN A 589 23.61 -15.21 9.63
C ASN A 589 22.97 -16.59 9.83
N ASN A 590 22.07 -16.99 8.92
CA ASN A 590 21.23 -18.17 9.04
C ASN A 590 21.24 -19.00 7.73
N PRO A 591 22.35 -19.65 7.36
CA PRO A 591 22.39 -20.45 6.14
C PRO A 591 21.40 -21.63 6.21
N GLY A 592 20.62 -21.83 5.14
CA GLY A 592 19.60 -22.89 5.09
C GLY A 592 18.27 -22.55 5.76
N SER A 593 18.02 -21.27 6.05
CA SER A 593 16.72 -20.80 6.55
C SER A 593 15.73 -20.48 5.43
N ILE A 594 14.47 -20.24 5.79
CA ILE A 594 13.42 -19.79 4.87
C ILE A 594 13.21 -18.30 5.05
N VAL A 595 13.15 -17.53 3.97
CA VAL A 595 12.68 -16.15 3.96
C VAL A 595 11.40 -16.12 3.14
N THR A 596 10.28 -15.84 3.79
CA THR A 596 8.99 -15.67 3.12
C THR A 596 8.75 -14.19 2.83
N VAL A 597 8.50 -13.85 1.57
CA VAL A 597 8.12 -12.52 1.10
C VAL A 597 6.70 -12.65 0.57
N ALA A 598 5.74 -11.96 1.20
CA ALA A 598 4.32 -12.14 0.87
C ALA A 598 3.63 -10.79 0.76
N LEU A 599 2.96 -10.52 -0.36
CA LEU A 599 2.41 -9.20 -0.69
C LEU A 599 1.38 -9.29 -1.82
N ASP A 600 0.63 -8.21 -2.04
CA ASP A 600 -0.24 -8.07 -3.21
C ASP A 600 0.56 -8.13 -4.52
N GLY A 601 0.00 -8.82 -5.51
CA GLY A 601 0.62 -9.10 -6.80
C GLY A 601 0.70 -7.88 -7.70
N GLU A 602 -0.44 -7.24 -7.95
CA GLU A 602 -0.58 -6.18 -8.92
C GLU A 602 -0.11 -4.83 -8.39
N ASN A 603 -0.31 -4.56 -7.10
CA ASN A 603 -0.07 -3.26 -6.47
C ASN A 603 1.31 -2.66 -6.79
N PRO A 604 2.44 -3.37 -6.63
CA PRO A 604 3.75 -2.78 -6.89
C PRO A 604 3.94 -2.38 -8.36
N LEU A 605 3.31 -3.10 -9.29
CA LEU A 605 3.36 -2.82 -10.72
C LEU A 605 2.47 -1.63 -11.10
N ILE A 606 1.22 -1.62 -10.63
CA ILE A 606 0.24 -0.60 -11.02
C ILE A 606 0.47 0.75 -10.33
N PHE A 607 1.09 0.77 -9.14
CA PHE A 607 1.43 2.01 -8.45
C PHE A 607 2.61 2.74 -9.09
N ASN A 608 3.44 2.04 -9.87
CA ASN A 608 4.46 2.67 -10.70
C ASN A 608 4.48 2.06 -12.12
N PRO A 609 3.56 2.47 -13.00
CA PRO A 609 3.49 1.94 -14.36
C PRO A 609 4.67 2.35 -15.24
N THR A 610 5.51 3.30 -14.79
CA THR A 610 6.63 3.81 -15.58
C THR A 610 7.81 2.85 -15.55
N THR A 611 8.15 2.31 -14.37
CA THR A 611 9.29 1.39 -14.20
C THR A 611 8.89 0.02 -13.68
N GLY A 612 7.68 -0.17 -13.16
CA GLY A 612 7.26 -1.41 -12.50
C GLY A 612 7.56 -2.68 -13.31
N PRO A 613 7.27 -2.72 -14.62
CA PRO A 613 7.67 -3.85 -15.46
C PRO A 613 9.18 -4.11 -15.50
N ALA A 614 9.99 -3.06 -15.58
CA ALA A 614 11.45 -3.16 -15.57
C ALA A 614 12.00 -3.54 -14.18
N ASP A 615 11.35 -3.09 -13.10
CA ASP A 615 11.71 -3.41 -11.72
C ASP A 615 11.50 -4.90 -11.44
N LEU A 616 10.32 -5.44 -11.76
CA LEU A 616 10.04 -6.87 -11.59
C LEU A 616 10.95 -7.74 -12.48
N TYR A 617 11.21 -7.31 -13.72
CA TYR A 617 12.18 -7.98 -14.59
C TYR A 617 13.57 -8.05 -13.94
N ALA A 618 14.05 -6.94 -13.37
CA ALA A 618 15.37 -6.89 -12.73
C ALA A 618 15.42 -7.79 -11.48
N ILE A 619 14.33 -7.85 -10.70
CA ILE A 619 14.22 -8.76 -9.56
C ILE A 619 14.33 -10.22 -10.00
N TYR A 620 13.48 -10.67 -10.94
CA TYR A 620 13.49 -12.07 -11.37
C TYR A 620 14.76 -12.45 -12.13
N GLN A 621 15.34 -11.53 -12.90
CA GLN A 621 16.65 -11.73 -13.52
C GLN A 621 17.73 -11.97 -12.46
N ALA A 622 17.76 -11.13 -11.41
CA ALA A 622 18.75 -11.27 -10.34
C ALA A 622 18.55 -12.55 -9.54
N LEU A 623 17.31 -12.89 -9.14
CA LEU A 623 17.01 -14.15 -8.45
C LEU A 623 17.43 -15.36 -9.29
N SER A 624 17.06 -15.38 -10.57
CA SER A 624 17.44 -16.44 -11.51
C SER A 624 18.96 -16.58 -11.68
N GLN A 625 19.73 -15.49 -11.54
CA GLN A 625 21.19 -15.52 -11.62
C GLN A 625 21.83 -16.23 -10.42
N TYR A 626 21.23 -16.17 -9.23
CA TYR A 626 21.76 -16.80 -8.01
C TYR A 626 21.10 -18.14 -7.66
N GLN A 627 19.99 -18.49 -8.33
CA GLN A 627 19.29 -19.76 -8.19
C GLN A 627 20.26 -20.95 -8.25
N GLY A 628 20.18 -21.83 -7.24
CA GLY A 628 20.99 -23.06 -7.15
C GLY A 628 22.42 -22.86 -6.66
N GLN A 629 22.82 -21.64 -6.28
CA GLN A 629 24.11 -21.36 -5.65
C GLN A 629 23.93 -21.32 -4.12
N TRP A 630 23.92 -20.12 -3.54
CA TRP A 630 23.65 -19.89 -2.10
C TRP A 630 22.18 -19.56 -1.83
N LEU A 631 21.38 -19.38 -2.89
CA LEU A 631 19.97 -19.02 -2.87
C LEU A 631 19.20 -20.00 -3.74
N ILE A 632 18.01 -20.40 -3.29
CA ILE A 632 17.00 -21.08 -4.10
C ILE A 632 15.65 -20.42 -3.86
N THR A 633 14.89 -20.23 -4.93
CA THR A 633 13.47 -19.91 -4.87
C THR A 633 12.67 -21.20 -4.82
N GLN A 634 11.67 -21.26 -3.96
CA GLN A 634 10.82 -22.44 -3.74
C GLN A 634 9.37 -22.00 -3.59
N THR A 635 8.46 -22.90 -3.96
CA THR A 635 7.06 -22.82 -3.54
C THR A 635 6.95 -22.98 -2.02
N ALA A 636 5.85 -22.55 -1.42
CA ALA A 636 5.62 -22.64 0.03
C ALA A 636 5.61 -24.10 0.48
N SER A 637 4.93 -25.00 -0.25
CA SER A 637 4.94 -26.44 0.05
C SER A 637 6.33 -27.06 -0.02
N GLU A 638 7.14 -26.71 -1.01
CA GLU A 638 8.53 -27.20 -1.12
C GLU A 638 9.38 -26.74 0.05
N ALA A 639 9.27 -25.47 0.44
CA ALA A 639 9.99 -24.92 1.58
C ALA A 639 9.56 -25.63 2.88
N ILE A 640 8.25 -25.80 3.12
CA ILE A 640 7.73 -26.54 4.28
C ILE A 640 8.25 -27.98 4.29
N ALA A 641 8.22 -28.68 3.16
CA ALA A 641 8.66 -30.08 3.07
C ALA A 641 10.15 -30.27 3.36
N THR A 642 10.99 -29.30 2.94
CA THR A 642 12.46 -29.39 3.00
C THR A 642 13.06 -28.86 4.32
N HIS A 643 12.30 -28.10 5.11
CA HIS A 643 12.79 -27.45 6.35
C HIS A 643 12.14 -28.05 7.60
N LYS A 644 12.80 -29.06 8.17
CA LYS A 644 12.40 -29.73 9.43
C LYS A 644 13.54 -29.68 10.45
N PRO A 645 13.26 -29.72 11.76
CA PRO A 645 11.95 -29.82 12.42
C PRO A 645 11.20 -28.48 12.50
N TYR A 646 9.89 -28.54 12.75
CA TYR A 646 9.05 -27.35 12.96
C TYR A 646 9.06 -26.90 14.43
N SER A 647 8.95 -25.59 14.64
CA SER A 647 8.58 -25.01 15.94
C SER A 647 7.07 -25.12 16.15
N VAL A 648 6.63 -25.19 17.40
CA VAL A 648 5.20 -25.28 17.76
C VAL A 648 4.84 -24.07 18.63
N ILE A 649 3.79 -23.36 18.24
CA ILE A 649 3.29 -22.14 18.90
C ILE A 649 1.76 -22.21 19.08
N THR A 650 1.23 -21.40 19.98
CA THR A 650 -0.21 -21.27 20.24
C THR A 650 -0.54 -19.85 20.71
N ASN A 651 -1.82 -19.57 20.97
CA ASN A 651 -2.33 -18.28 21.45
C ASN A 651 -1.98 -17.10 20.52
N LEU A 652 -2.18 -17.27 19.20
CA LEU A 652 -2.08 -16.14 18.27
C LEU A 652 -3.24 -15.17 18.56
N PRO A 653 -3.00 -13.85 18.62
CA PRO A 653 -4.07 -12.87 18.81
C PRO A 653 -4.95 -12.76 17.56
N VAL A 654 -6.17 -12.22 17.72
CA VAL A 654 -6.96 -11.70 16.60
C VAL A 654 -6.21 -10.51 16.01
N ASN A 655 -5.66 -10.67 14.81
CA ASN A 655 -4.88 -9.62 14.17
C ASN A 655 -4.89 -9.75 12.63
N SER A 656 -4.32 -8.76 11.92
CA SER A 656 -4.05 -8.81 10.47
C SER A 656 -2.61 -8.36 10.17
N TRP A 657 -2.20 -8.42 8.90
CA TRP A 657 -0.93 -7.84 8.47
C TRP A 657 -0.80 -6.31 8.66
N ASP A 658 -1.90 -5.59 8.97
CA ASP A 658 -1.90 -4.17 9.38
C ASP A 658 -1.70 -4.00 10.90
N LEU A 659 -1.41 -5.07 11.64
CA LEU A 659 -1.22 -5.08 13.10
C LEU A 659 -2.50 -4.77 13.91
N ASN A 660 -3.66 -4.65 13.24
CA ASN A 660 -4.98 -4.52 13.83
C ASN A 660 -6.10 -4.79 12.78
N LEU A 661 -7.38 -4.60 13.12
CA LEU A 661 -8.53 -4.74 12.18
C LEU A 661 -9.23 -3.41 11.81
N ASN A 662 -8.62 -2.25 12.07
CA ASN A 662 -9.26 -0.94 11.94
C ASN A 662 -9.62 -0.57 10.49
N TYR A 663 -8.91 -1.12 9.51
CA TYR A 663 -9.28 -0.96 8.10
C TYR A 663 -10.65 -1.55 7.78
N TRP A 664 -11.14 -2.54 8.52
CA TRP A 664 -12.44 -3.15 8.27
C TRP A 664 -13.47 -2.82 9.35
N ASN A 665 -13.03 -2.60 10.59
CA ASN A 665 -13.91 -2.29 11.70
C ASN A 665 -13.25 -1.38 12.75
N ASN A 666 -13.53 -0.08 12.68
CA ASN A 666 -13.06 0.94 13.63
C ASN A 666 -14.19 1.84 14.17
N GLY A 667 -15.46 1.46 13.94
CA GLY A 667 -16.63 2.26 14.32
C GLY A 667 -16.95 3.44 13.40
N TYR A 668 -16.23 3.64 12.29
CA TYR A 668 -16.60 4.64 11.29
C TYR A 668 -18.01 4.38 10.73
N VAL A 669 -18.82 5.44 10.64
CA VAL A 669 -20.26 5.34 10.30
C VAL A 669 -20.51 4.57 9.00
N GLY A 670 -19.68 4.75 7.98
CA GLY A 670 -19.82 4.05 6.71
C GLY A 670 -19.58 2.54 6.82
N LYS A 671 -18.59 2.12 7.63
CA LYS A 671 -18.29 0.69 7.85
C LYS A 671 -19.38 0.04 8.71
N THR A 672 -19.80 0.72 9.77
CA THR A 672 -20.92 0.28 10.63
C THR A 672 -22.19 0.10 9.82
N GLU A 673 -22.48 1.00 8.87
CA GLU A 673 -23.64 0.88 7.99
C GLU A 673 -23.56 -0.36 7.08
N ILE A 674 -22.38 -0.67 6.50
CA ILE A 674 -22.18 -1.89 5.73
C ILE A 674 -22.44 -3.13 6.59
N TRP A 675 -21.79 -3.24 7.76
CA TRP A 675 -21.95 -4.39 8.67
C TRP A 675 -23.40 -4.57 9.16
N GLN A 676 -24.11 -3.48 9.45
CA GLN A 676 -25.52 -3.54 9.85
C GLN A 676 -26.42 -4.03 8.71
N ASN A 677 -26.21 -3.53 7.49
CA ASN A 677 -27.00 -3.96 6.34
C ASN A 677 -26.69 -5.40 5.93
N LEU A 678 -25.43 -5.84 6.06
CA LEU A 678 -25.04 -7.24 5.88
C LEU A 678 -25.79 -8.16 6.85
N SER A 679 -25.78 -7.82 8.14
CA SER A 679 -26.50 -8.58 9.18
C SER A 679 -28.00 -8.67 8.86
N VAL A 680 -28.64 -7.54 8.56
CA VAL A 680 -30.06 -7.51 8.18
C VAL A 680 -30.33 -8.37 6.94
N ALA A 681 -29.49 -8.27 5.91
CA ALA A 681 -29.64 -9.06 4.68
C ALA A 681 -29.53 -10.57 4.96
N ARG A 682 -28.54 -10.99 5.74
CA ARG A 682 -28.36 -12.38 6.18
C ARG A 682 -29.57 -12.88 6.94
N GLU A 683 -30.08 -12.12 7.91
CA GLU A 683 -31.25 -12.50 8.72
C GLU A 683 -32.50 -12.73 7.86
N TYR A 684 -32.78 -11.83 6.90
CA TYR A 684 -33.88 -12.03 5.95
C TYR A 684 -33.64 -13.25 5.07
N LEU A 685 -32.41 -13.45 4.59
CA LEU A 685 -32.07 -14.56 3.70
C LEU A 685 -32.16 -15.91 4.40
N VAL A 686 -31.65 -16.05 5.62
CA VAL A 686 -31.79 -17.26 6.44
C VAL A 686 -33.27 -17.56 6.69
N ALA A 687 -34.06 -16.55 7.06
CA ALA A 687 -35.50 -16.70 7.25
C ALA A 687 -36.20 -17.17 5.99
N TYR A 688 -35.82 -16.67 4.81
CA TYR A 688 -36.38 -17.12 3.54
C TYR A 688 -35.94 -18.54 3.17
N THR A 689 -34.66 -18.85 3.37
CA THR A 689 -34.05 -20.15 3.04
C THR A 689 -34.72 -21.28 3.83
N ILE A 690 -34.83 -21.11 5.16
CA ILE A 690 -35.53 -22.07 6.03
C ILE A 690 -37.02 -22.15 5.68
N LEU A 691 -37.65 -21.02 5.35
CA LEU A 691 -39.06 -20.99 4.94
C LEU A 691 -39.32 -21.83 3.69
N VAL A 692 -38.42 -21.85 2.70
CA VAL A 692 -38.60 -22.66 1.47
C VAL A 692 -38.07 -24.09 1.61
N GLY A 693 -37.51 -24.45 2.77
CA GLY A 693 -37.02 -25.79 3.06
C GLY A 693 -35.61 -26.07 2.54
N ASP A 694 -34.83 -25.03 2.23
CA ASP A 694 -33.45 -25.15 1.77
C ASP A 694 -32.45 -25.05 2.93
N ASN A 695 -31.19 -25.40 2.66
CA ASN A 695 -30.10 -25.33 3.64
C ASN A 695 -29.50 -23.92 3.66
N ILE A 696 -29.21 -23.41 4.86
CA ILE A 696 -28.48 -22.16 5.03
C ILE A 696 -27.03 -22.30 4.58
N SER A 697 -26.43 -21.20 4.14
CA SER A 697 -25.03 -21.11 3.73
C SER A 697 -24.64 -22.22 2.72
N PRO A 698 -25.37 -22.42 1.61
CA PRO A 698 -25.01 -23.45 0.64
C PRO A 698 -23.71 -23.10 -0.10
N THR A 699 -22.99 -24.11 -0.57
CA THR A 699 -22.02 -23.95 -1.65
C THR A 699 -22.79 -23.69 -2.94
N VAL A 700 -22.57 -22.53 -3.56
CA VAL A 700 -23.35 -22.08 -4.72
C VAL A 700 -22.64 -22.46 -6.03
N TYR A 701 -23.39 -23.03 -6.98
CA TYR A 701 -22.90 -23.19 -8.36
C TYR A 701 -23.03 -21.88 -9.13
N LEU A 702 -21.94 -21.43 -9.78
CA LEU A 702 -21.85 -20.13 -10.44
C LEU A 702 -21.53 -20.29 -11.93
N PRO A 703 -22.53 -20.30 -12.81
CA PRO A 703 -22.29 -20.36 -14.24
C PRO A 703 -21.71 -19.03 -14.75
N PHE A 704 -20.62 -19.10 -15.53
CA PHE A 704 -19.86 -17.94 -16.00
C PHE A 704 -20.65 -17.04 -16.99
N ASP A 705 -21.65 -17.58 -17.68
CA ASP A 705 -22.49 -16.86 -18.65
C ASP A 705 -23.62 -16.04 -17.98
N LYS A 706 -23.78 -16.11 -16.65
CA LYS A 706 -24.85 -15.43 -15.90
C LYS A 706 -24.35 -14.64 -14.71
N THR A 707 -23.05 -14.39 -14.61
CA THR A 707 -22.44 -13.66 -13.52
C THR A 707 -23.19 -12.36 -13.21
N PRO A 708 -23.54 -12.09 -11.93
CA PRO A 708 -23.17 -12.81 -10.70
C PRO A 708 -24.26 -13.77 -10.19
N ASN A 709 -25.19 -14.18 -11.06
CA ASN A 709 -26.36 -14.96 -10.70
C ASN A 709 -26.13 -16.48 -10.79
N SER A 710 -26.84 -17.22 -9.96
CA SER A 710 -26.87 -18.68 -9.97
C SER A 710 -28.13 -19.22 -10.67
N THR A 711 -28.36 -20.54 -10.62
CA THR A 711 -29.48 -21.21 -11.31
C THR A 711 -30.85 -20.95 -10.68
N GLY A 712 -30.89 -20.59 -9.39
CA GLY A 712 -32.11 -20.35 -8.62
C GLY A 712 -32.03 -19.08 -7.77
N LEU A 713 -33.19 -18.61 -7.28
CA LEU A 713 -33.26 -17.39 -6.48
C LEU A 713 -32.51 -17.53 -5.16
N VAL A 714 -32.69 -18.63 -4.42
CA VAL A 714 -32.02 -18.85 -3.12
C VAL A 714 -30.52 -18.82 -3.30
N ASP A 715 -29.98 -19.62 -4.21
CA ASP A 715 -28.56 -19.66 -4.52
C ASP A 715 -28.01 -18.31 -4.99
N THR A 716 -28.76 -17.58 -5.83
CA THR A 716 -28.37 -16.24 -6.27
C THR A 716 -28.28 -15.26 -5.10
N LEU A 717 -29.24 -15.31 -4.18
CA LEU A 717 -29.23 -14.43 -3.00
C LEU A 717 -28.14 -14.80 -1.99
N TRP A 718 -27.80 -16.09 -1.85
CA TRP A 718 -26.64 -16.52 -1.06
C TRP A 718 -25.34 -16.04 -1.70
N ASN A 719 -25.22 -16.13 -3.02
CA ASN A 719 -24.05 -15.57 -3.70
C ASN A 719 -23.93 -14.06 -3.45
N TYR A 720 -25.04 -13.31 -3.53
CA TYR A 720 -25.05 -11.87 -3.23
C TYR A 720 -24.63 -11.58 -1.79
N LEU A 721 -24.99 -12.44 -0.84
CA LEU A 721 -24.57 -12.29 0.54
C LEU A 721 -23.05 -12.48 0.65
N TYR A 722 -22.51 -13.55 0.07
CA TYR A 722 -21.07 -13.80 0.07
C TYR A 722 -20.28 -12.68 -0.61
N VAL A 723 -20.80 -12.11 -1.70
CA VAL A 723 -20.23 -10.89 -2.30
C VAL A 723 -20.16 -9.78 -1.26
N ALA A 724 -21.26 -9.49 -0.56
CA ALA A 724 -21.33 -8.41 0.43
C ALA A 724 -20.45 -8.65 1.69
N GLU A 725 -20.01 -9.88 1.93
CA GLU A 725 -19.08 -10.25 3.01
C GLU A 725 -17.61 -9.91 2.70
N GLY A 726 -17.29 -9.58 1.44
CA GLY A 726 -15.91 -9.29 1.00
C GLY A 726 -15.23 -8.18 1.80
N SER A 727 -13.93 -8.33 2.06
CA SER A 727 -13.15 -7.39 2.89
C SER A 727 -13.02 -6.01 2.24
N ASP A 728 -12.98 -5.93 0.91
CA ASP A 728 -12.74 -4.71 0.13
C ASP A 728 -13.70 -3.56 0.48
N TRP A 729 -14.97 -3.90 0.70
CA TRP A 729 -16.03 -2.91 0.91
C TRP A 729 -15.74 -2.05 2.13
N THR A 730 -15.30 -2.69 3.21
CA THR A 730 -15.02 -2.00 4.47
C THR A 730 -13.61 -1.45 4.51
N TRP A 731 -12.63 -2.12 3.87
CA TRP A 731 -11.27 -1.61 3.66
C TRP A 731 -11.29 -0.21 3.06
N GLN A 732 -12.01 -0.04 1.93
CA GLN A 732 -12.07 1.20 1.17
C GLN A 732 -12.95 2.27 1.81
N THR A 733 -13.90 1.90 2.70
CA THR A 733 -14.90 2.84 3.22
C THR A 733 -14.37 3.70 4.37
N GLY A 734 -13.94 4.93 4.05
CA GLY A 734 -13.51 5.91 5.04
C GLY A 734 -12.14 5.60 5.65
N PRO A 735 -11.79 6.19 6.82
CA PRO A 735 -10.46 6.02 7.40
C PRO A 735 -10.19 4.55 7.76
N PRO A 736 -8.99 4.02 7.52
CA PRO A 736 -7.79 4.76 7.09
C PRO A 736 -7.65 4.96 5.57
N ALA A 737 -8.31 4.15 4.74
CA ALA A 737 -8.05 4.11 3.29
C ALA A 737 -8.60 5.29 2.49
N PHE A 738 -9.84 5.75 2.81
CA PHE A 738 -10.57 6.77 2.05
C PHE A 738 -10.72 6.44 0.54
N GLY A 739 -11.06 5.19 0.24
CA GLY A 739 -11.34 4.74 -1.11
C GLY A 739 -12.59 5.36 -1.75
N PRO A 740 -12.81 5.08 -3.06
CA PRO A 740 -13.98 5.56 -3.78
C PRO A 740 -15.31 5.17 -3.12
N ASN A 741 -16.30 6.08 -3.15
CA ASN A 741 -17.61 5.85 -2.55
C ASN A 741 -18.35 4.63 -3.15
N TRP A 742 -17.99 4.26 -4.39
CA TRP A 742 -18.51 3.09 -5.10
C TRP A 742 -18.40 1.80 -4.27
N PHE A 743 -17.30 1.58 -3.53
CA PHE A 743 -17.14 0.37 -2.72
C PHE A 743 -18.23 0.21 -1.66
N LYS A 744 -18.57 1.30 -0.97
CA LYS A 744 -19.67 1.32 -0.01
C LYS A 744 -21.01 1.09 -0.71
N GLU A 745 -21.25 1.81 -1.81
CA GLU A 745 -22.51 1.73 -2.56
C GLU A 745 -22.76 0.32 -3.10
N GLN A 746 -21.71 -0.36 -3.55
CA GLN A 746 -21.80 -1.71 -4.10
C GLN A 746 -22.21 -2.73 -3.03
N ALA A 747 -21.60 -2.71 -1.85
CA ALA A 747 -22.00 -3.58 -0.74
C ALA A 747 -23.47 -3.34 -0.35
N LEU A 748 -23.88 -2.07 -0.23
CA LEU A 748 -25.26 -1.71 0.10
C LEU A 748 -26.26 -2.11 -0.99
N LEU A 749 -25.86 -2.08 -2.27
CA LEU A 749 -26.68 -2.53 -3.39
C LEU A 749 -26.97 -4.03 -3.28
N TYR A 750 -25.96 -4.86 -3.02
CA TYR A 750 -26.15 -6.29 -2.82
C TYR A 750 -27.06 -6.59 -1.62
N THR A 751 -26.78 -6.02 -0.45
CA THR A 751 -27.58 -6.26 0.76
C THR A 751 -29.02 -5.78 0.62
N SER A 752 -29.23 -4.60 0.02
CA SER A 752 -30.59 -4.07 -0.18
C SER A 752 -31.38 -4.88 -1.22
N THR A 753 -30.70 -5.42 -2.23
CA THR A 753 -31.31 -6.30 -3.23
C THR A 753 -31.81 -7.60 -2.59
N ILE A 754 -31.00 -8.22 -1.72
CA ILE A 754 -31.41 -9.41 -0.95
C ILE A 754 -32.67 -9.12 -0.14
N VAL A 755 -32.65 -8.08 0.69
CA VAL A 755 -33.79 -7.72 1.55
C VAL A 755 -35.04 -7.42 0.72
N SER A 756 -34.90 -6.69 -0.38
CA SER A 756 -36.00 -6.34 -1.28
C SER A 756 -36.63 -7.58 -1.92
N MET A 757 -35.80 -8.49 -2.45
CA MET A 757 -36.26 -9.72 -3.09
C MET A 757 -36.92 -10.67 -2.08
N VAL A 758 -36.34 -10.85 -0.89
CA VAL A 758 -36.95 -11.66 0.17
C VAL A 758 -38.31 -11.10 0.60
N LYS A 759 -38.39 -9.79 0.87
CA LYS A 759 -39.66 -9.15 1.22
C LYS A 759 -40.71 -9.32 0.12
N LYS A 760 -40.32 -9.27 -1.15
CA LYS A 760 -41.21 -9.56 -2.27
C LYS A 760 -41.74 -11.00 -2.22
N GLN A 761 -40.91 -11.99 -1.86
CA GLN A 761 -41.34 -13.38 -1.67
C GLN A 761 -42.28 -13.53 -0.48
N PHE A 762 -41.97 -12.93 0.68
CA PHE A 762 -42.85 -12.94 1.85
C PHE A 762 -44.23 -12.35 1.55
N ASN A 763 -44.31 -11.29 0.74
CA ASN A 763 -45.57 -10.68 0.32
C ASN A 763 -46.45 -11.58 -0.58
N LEU A 764 -45.92 -12.69 -1.10
CA LEU A 764 -46.69 -13.71 -1.81
C LEU A 764 -47.46 -14.64 -0.86
N ILE A 765 -47.11 -14.64 0.43
CA ILE A 765 -47.81 -15.40 1.46
C ILE A 765 -48.88 -14.51 2.09
N LYS A 766 -50.14 -14.92 2.00
CA LYS A 766 -51.27 -14.08 2.39
C LYS A 766 -52.28 -14.86 3.21
N LEU A 767 -52.83 -14.20 4.23
CA LEU A 767 -54.03 -14.68 4.88
C LEU A 767 -55.26 -14.33 4.03
N GLU A 768 -55.96 -15.35 3.55
CA GLU A 768 -57.20 -15.24 2.79
C GLU A 768 -58.39 -15.75 3.63
N ASN A 769 -59.56 -15.14 3.46
CA ASN A 769 -60.83 -15.65 4.00
C ASN A 769 -60.85 -16.00 5.50
N ILE A 770 -60.92 -15.00 6.39
CA ILE A 770 -61.12 -15.23 7.83
C ILE A 770 -62.61 -15.23 8.21
N LYS A 771 -63.07 -16.25 8.93
CA LYS A 771 -64.44 -16.36 9.47
C LYS A 771 -64.44 -16.95 10.86
N ILE A 772 -65.32 -16.44 11.71
CA ILE A 772 -65.60 -17.00 13.04
C ILE A 772 -67.05 -17.47 13.07
N SER A 773 -67.27 -18.70 13.50
CA SER A 773 -68.61 -19.25 13.70
C SER A 773 -68.68 -19.88 15.10
N GLY A 774 -69.36 -19.19 16.02
CA GLY A 774 -69.31 -19.51 17.45
C GLY A 774 -67.87 -19.41 17.97
N ASN A 775 -67.38 -20.52 18.53
CA ASN A 775 -66.00 -20.63 19.05
C ASN A 775 -65.01 -21.22 18.03
N THR A 776 -65.37 -21.31 16.75
CA THR A 776 -64.50 -21.88 15.71
C THR A 776 -63.98 -20.78 14.79
N LEU A 777 -62.66 -20.63 14.74
CA LEU A 777 -61.94 -19.80 13.78
C LEU A 777 -61.62 -20.64 12.53
N LYS A 778 -62.01 -20.14 11.37
CA LYS A 778 -61.62 -20.67 10.05
C LYS A 778 -60.87 -19.60 9.28
N PHE A 779 -59.76 -19.96 8.68
CA PHE A 779 -58.98 -19.07 7.84
C PHE A 779 -58.23 -19.86 6.77
N THR A 780 -57.91 -19.21 5.66
CA THR A 780 -57.10 -19.78 4.59
C THR A 780 -55.75 -19.07 4.57
N VAL A 781 -54.65 -19.79 4.40
CA VAL A 781 -53.35 -19.19 4.07
C VAL A 781 -53.06 -19.54 2.62
N TYR A 782 -52.80 -18.53 1.80
CA TYR A 782 -52.35 -18.66 0.43
C TYR A 782 -50.84 -18.57 0.37
N ASN A 783 -50.20 -19.63 -0.13
CA ASN A 783 -48.79 -19.64 -0.51
C ASN A 783 -48.67 -19.33 -2.00
N GLY A 784 -48.21 -18.12 -2.34
CA GLY A 784 -47.91 -17.72 -3.72
C GLY A 784 -46.48 -18.01 -4.18
N ILE A 785 -45.62 -18.57 -3.33
CA ILE A 785 -44.26 -18.97 -3.68
C ILE A 785 -44.34 -20.31 -4.41
N ASN A 786 -43.68 -20.44 -5.56
CA ASN A 786 -43.73 -21.64 -6.41
C ASN A 786 -42.93 -22.83 -5.84
N SER A 787 -43.06 -23.09 -4.54
CA SER A 787 -42.49 -24.20 -3.79
C SER A 787 -43.33 -24.43 -2.54
N SER A 788 -43.07 -25.53 -1.84
CA SER A 788 -43.64 -25.73 -0.50
C SER A 788 -42.96 -24.81 0.50
N ILE A 789 -43.71 -24.29 1.48
CA ILE A 789 -43.15 -23.44 2.53
C ILE A 789 -43.37 -24.04 3.92
N HIS A 790 -42.38 -23.89 4.77
CA HIS A 790 -42.32 -24.31 6.16
C HIS A 790 -42.53 -23.11 7.07
N LEU A 791 -43.64 -23.08 7.82
CA LEU A 791 -43.94 -21.96 8.70
C LEU A 791 -44.52 -22.40 10.04
N THR A 792 -44.41 -21.52 11.03
CA THR A 792 -45.11 -21.64 12.31
C THR A 792 -46.23 -20.60 12.36
N LEU A 793 -47.48 -21.07 12.39
CA LEU A 793 -48.64 -20.21 12.63
C LEU A 793 -48.80 -20.00 14.14
N VAL A 794 -48.87 -18.75 14.56
CA VAL A 794 -49.12 -18.39 15.96
C VAL A 794 -50.41 -17.61 16.05
N ILE A 795 -51.41 -18.19 16.69
CA ILE A 795 -52.70 -17.58 16.92
C ILE A 795 -52.74 -17.09 18.38
N SER A 796 -52.67 -15.77 18.57
CA SER A 796 -52.82 -15.13 19.88
C SER A 796 -54.21 -14.53 20.01
N TYR A 797 -54.89 -14.76 21.13
CA TYR A 797 -56.25 -14.25 21.32
C TYR A 797 -56.53 -13.88 22.79
N ASN A 798 -57.63 -13.14 23.01
CA ASN A 798 -57.96 -12.51 24.31
C ASN A 798 -56.84 -11.57 24.79
N ASN A 799 -56.44 -10.62 23.92
CA ASN A 799 -55.38 -9.64 24.17
C ASN A 799 -54.03 -10.30 24.53
N GLY A 800 -53.72 -11.45 23.92
CA GLY A 800 -52.44 -12.14 24.06
C GLY A 800 -52.34 -13.11 25.24
N GLN A 801 -53.42 -13.28 26.02
CA GLN A 801 -53.44 -14.21 27.18
C GLN A 801 -53.46 -15.69 26.79
N GLN A 802 -53.98 -16.02 25.61
CA GLN A 802 -54.00 -17.40 25.09
C GLN A 802 -53.29 -17.46 23.74
N ARG A 803 -52.54 -18.55 23.51
CA ARG A 803 -51.74 -18.76 22.30
C ARG A 803 -51.87 -20.20 21.81
N ILE A 804 -51.90 -20.38 20.50
CA ILE A 804 -51.85 -21.68 19.81
C ILE A 804 -50.76 -21.60 18.75
N GLU A 805 -49.84 -22.56 18.77
CA GLU A 805 -48.77 -22.71 17.77
C GLU A 805 -49.07 -23.91 16.88
N ILE A 806 -48.89 -23.72 15.56
CA ILE A 806 -49.13 -24.76 14.56
C ILE A 806 -47.98 -24.73 13.56
N PRO A 807 -47.01 -25.66 13.68
CA PRO A 807 -46.07 -25.95 12.61
C PRO A 807 -46.85 -26.45 11.39
N ALA A 808 -46.60 -25.88 10.22
CA ALA A 808 -47.31 -26.22 8.99
C ALA A 808 -46.37 -26.21 7.78
N ILE A 809 -46.62 -27.14 6.85
CA ILE A 809 -46.01 -27.15 5.53
C ILE A 809 -47.12 -26.84 4.52
N LEU A 810 -46.99 -25.72 3.80
CA LEU A 810 -47.99 -25.27 2.83
C LEU A 810 -47.48 -25.46 1.41
N ASN A 811 -48.15 -26.28 0.62
CA ASN A 811 -47.90 -26.36 -0.82
C ASN A 811 -48.34 -25.06 -1.51
N TYR A 812 -47.87 -24.84 -2.73
CA TYR A 812 -48.34 -23.74 -3.57
C TYR A 812 -49.89 -23.72 -3.67
N GLY A 813 -50.49 -22.56 -3.46
CA GLY A 813 -51.94 -22.38 -3.44
C GLY A 813 -52.53 -22.21 -2.04
N LYS A 814 -53.79 -22.61 -1.87
CA LYS A 814 -54.58 -22.33 -0.65
C LYS A 814 -54.55 -23.50 0.32
N THR A 815 -54.32 -23.21 1.60
CA THR A 815 -54.44 -24.17 2.70
C THR A 815 -55.44 -23.66 3.74
N ASP A 816 -56.48 -24.45 4.03
CA ASP A 816 -57.52 -24.10 4.98
C ASP A 816 -57.20 -24.61 6.40
N PHE A 817 -57.39 -23.74 7.38
CA PHE A 817 -57.23 -24.02 8.80
C PHE A 817 -58.56 -23.89 9.54
N LYS A 818 -58.78 -24.79 10.51
CA LYS A 818 -59.96 -24.79 11.37
C LYS A 818 -59.56 -25.05 12.82
N LEU A 819 -59.76 -24.06 13.68
CA LEU A 819 -59.34 -24.09 15.08
C LEU A 819 -60.52 -23.79 16.01
N LYS A 820 -60.58 -24.48 17.16
CA LYS A 820 -61.55 -24.21 18.21
C LYS A 820 -60.88 -23.36 19.30
N LEU A 821 -61.41 -22.17 19.54
CA LEU A 821 -60.89 -21.21 20.51
C LEU A 821 -61.80 -21.16 21.75
N SER A 822 -61.22 -21.17 22.95
CA SER A 822 -61.98 -21.07 24.21
C SER A 822 -62.25 -19.62 24.60
N ASN A 823 -63.38 -19.36 25.28
CA ASN A 823 -63.65 -18.07 25.94
C ASN A 823 -63.55 -16.83 25.03
N LEU A 824 -64.05 -16.91 23.79
CA LEU A 824 -64.18 -15.74 22.91
C LEU A 824 -65.38 -14.88 23.30
N ASN A 825 -65.20 -13.56 23.32
CA ASN A 825 -66.28 -12.59 23.39
C ASN A 825 -66.20 -11.61 22.20
N SER A 826 -67.19 -10.73 22.05
CA SER A 826 -67.28 -9.82 20.90
C SER A 826 -66.16 -8.77 20.83
N SER A 827 -65.49 -8.46 21.95
CA SER A 827 -64.35 -7.54 22.02
C SER A 827 -62.99 -8.24 22.00
N SER A 828 -62.95 -9.58 21.99
CA SER A 828 -61.71 -10.34 21.88
C SER A 828 -60.96 -9.95 20.60
N GLN A 829 -59.69 -9.60 20.75
CA GLN A 829 -58.77 -9.47 19.64
C GLN A 829 -58.14 -10.81 19.32
N ILE A 830 -58.03 -11.13 18.03
CA ILE A 830 -57.34 -12.29 17.50
C ILE A 830 -56.22 -11.78 16.59
N GLN A 831 -55.03 -12.30 16.81
CA GLN A 831 -53.85 -12.06 16.01
C GLN A 831 -53.39 -13.39 15.42
N ILE A 832 -53.18 -13.42 14.11
CA ILE A 832 -52.55 -14.54 13.41
C ILE A 832 -51.21 -14.04 12.90
N ALA A 833 -50.13 -14.61 13.39
CA ALA A 833 -48.78 -14.32 12.95
C ALA A 833 -48.18 -15.54 12.24
N LEU A 834 -47.48 -15.27 11.14
CA LEU A 834 -46.75 -16.26 10.33
C LEU A 834 -45.27 -16.09 10.64
N TYR A 835 -44.60 -17.14 11.09
CA TYR A 835 -43.17 -17.14 11.35
C TYR A 835 -42.44 -18.13 10.43
N SER A 836 -41.28 -17.72 9.92
CA SER A 836 -40.29 -18.67 9.43
C SER A 836 -39.64 -19.34 10.65
N PRO A 837 -39.56 -20.68 10.72
CA PRO A 837 -39.19 -21.40 11.93
C PRO A 837 -37.67 -21.43 12.17
N VAL A 838 -36.99 -20.30 12.01
CA VAL A 838 -35.56 -20.15 12.30
C VAL A 838 -35.28 -20.21 13.79
N THR A 839 -34.10 -20.68 14.15
CA THR A 839 -33.58 -20.67 15.52
C THR A 839 -32.47 -19.63 15.69
N SER A 840 -32.12 -19.31 16.94
CA SER A 840 -30.96 -18.44 17.22
C SER A 840 -29.63 -19.03 16.75
N ALA A 841 -29.52 -20.36 16.69
CA ALA A 841 -28.31 -21.02 16.18
C ALA A 841 -28.16 -20.84 14.67
N ASP A 842 -29.26 -20.81 13.91
CA ASP A 842 -29.23 -20.61 12.45
C ASP A 842 -28.79 -19.19 12.08
N MET A 843 -29.11 -18.22 12.94
CA MET A 843 -28.97 -16.79 12.62
C MET A 843 -27.62 -16.20 13.06
N GLY A 844 -26.99 -16.73 14.11
CA GLY A 844 -25.82 -16.08 14.73
C GLY A 844 -26.23 -14.83 15.53
N LEU A 845 -25.40 -13.79 15.51
CA LEU A 845 -25.78 -12.48 16.05
C LEU A 845 -26.89 -11.85 15.20
N THR A 846 -27.89 -11.27 15.86
CA THR A 846 -29.09 -10.71 15.19
C THR A 846 -29.37 -9.28 15.63
N LEU A 847 -29.70 -8.43 14.67
CA LEU A 847 -30.26 -7.09 14.85
C LEU A 847 -31.79 -7.12 14.90
N ILE A 848 -32.45 -8.03 14.18
CA ILE A 848 -33.91 -8.22 14.23
C ILE A 848 -34.22 -9.24 15.32
N PRO A 849 -34.98 -8.86 16.38
CA PRO A 849 -35.32 -9.80 17.43
C PRO A 849 -36.13 -10.99 16.90
N ILE A 850 -35.56 -12.18 16.98
CA ILE A 850 -36.28 -13.44 16.79
C ILE A 850 -36.76 -13.98 18.14
N ASN A 851 -37.95 -14.56 18.16
CA ASN A 851 -38.51 -15.17 19.37
C ASN A 851 -38.54 -16.69 19.22
N SER A 852 -39.12 -17.39 20.22
CA SER A 852 -39.21 -18.87 20.21
C SER A 852 -39.99 -19.45 19.03
N TYR A 853 -40.73 -18.63 18.27
CA TYR A 853 -41.47 -19.05 17.07
C TYR A 853 -40.69 -18.83 15.77
N GLY A 854 -39.59 -18.07 15.84
CA GLY A 854 -38.71 -17.76 14.73
C GLY A 854 -38.85 -16.32 14.22
N PHE A 855 -38.66 -16.14 12.91
CA PHE A 855 -38.60 -14.84 12.24
C PHE A 855 -39.99 -14.44 11.75
N LEU A 856 -40.48 -13.26 12.14
CA LEU A 856 -41.82 -12.81 11.78
C LEU A 856 -41.90 -12.45 10.28
N ILE A 857 -42.73 -13.18 9.54
CA ILE A 857 -43.00 -12.94 8.11
C ILE A 857 -44.13 -11.93 7.94
N ALA A 858 -45.27 -12.21 8.58
CA ALA A 858 -46.46 -11.38 8.49
C ALA A 858 -47.33 -11.51 9.74
N GLN A 859 -48.07 -10.46 10.07
CA GLN A 859 -48.97 -10.44 11.20
C GLN A 859 -50.29 -9.77 10.82
N TYR A 860 -51.39 -10.42 11.19
CA TYR A 860 -52.74 -9.93 10.94
C TYR A 860 -53.50 -9.85 12.26
N GLN A 861 -54.22 -8.76 12.49
CA GLN A 861 -54.97 -8.53 13.72
C GLN A 861 -56.42 -8.17 13.41
N PHE A 862 -57.34 -8.75 14.17
CA PHE A 862 -58.78 -8.66 13.96
C PHE A 862 -59.53 -8.59 15.28
N THR A 863 -60.73 -8.02 15.27
CA THR A 863 -61.67 -8.08 16.39
C THR A 863 -62.80 -9.06 16.05
N VAL A 864 -63.28 -9.84 17.02
CA VAL A 864 -64.36 -10.82 16.78
C VAL A 864 -65.61 -10.15 16.17
N SER A 865 -65.99 -8.96 16.67
CA SER A 865 -67.12 -8.19 16.13
C SER A 865 -66.98 -7.88 14.64
N THR A 866 -65.77 -7.54 14.16
CA THR A 866 -65.52 -7.19 12.76
C THR A 866 -65.48 -8.40 11.83
N ILE A 867 -65.15 -9.59 12.35
CA ILE A 867 -65.18 -10.84 11.57
C ILE A 867 -66.61 -11.40 11.48
N SER A 868 -67.43 -11.18 12.51
CA SER A 868 -68.80 -11.72 12.59
C SER A 868 -69.84 -10.98 11.75
N SER A 869 -69.58 -9.73 11.34
CA SER A 869 -70.51 -8.88 10.57
C SER A 869 -70.38 -9.01 9.04
N SER A 870 -69.41 -9.77 8.52
CA SER A 870 -69.20 -9.93 7.09
C SER A 870 -70.09 -11.04 6.49
N SER A 871 -71.36 -10.71 6.26
CA SER A 871 -72.23 -11.49 5.38
C SER A 871 -71.81 -11.33 3.92
N SER A 872 -71.25 -12.40 3.32
CA SER A 872 -71.26 -12.72 1.88
C SER A 872 -70.83 -11.68 0.83
N THR A 873 -69.92 -10.76 1.14
CA THR A 873 -69.23 -9.99 0.10
C THR A 873 -67.72 -10.04 0.30
N GLU A 874 -67.00 -10.44 -0.75
CA GLU A 874 -65.54 -10.39 -0.85
C GLU A 874 -65.04 -9.02 -0.38
N THR A 875 -64.54 -8.97 0.85
CA THR A 875 -63.96 -7.77 1.40
C THR A 875 -62.47 -7.91 1.20
N TYR A 876 -61.92 -7.25 0.19
CA TYR A 876 -60.49 -7.00 0.10
C TYR A 876 -60.10 -6.17 1.32
N LEU A 877 -59.55 -6.83 2.33
CA LEU A 877 -58.96 -6.17 3.49
C LEU A 877 -57.62 -5.58 3.05
N ILE A 878 -57.67 -4.40 2.41
CA ILE A 878 -56.52 -3.50 2.37
C ILE A 878 -56.41 -2.91 3.77
N VAL A 879 -55.72 -3.62 4.66
CA VAL A 879 -54.89 -2.95 5.66
C VAL A 879 -53.49 -2.98 5.06
N GLY A 880 -53.26 -2.02 4.17
CA GLY A 880 -51.90 -1.64 3.83
C GLY A 880 -51.24 -1.19 5.12
N LEU A 881 -50.20 -1.91 5.53
CA LEU A 881 -49.19 -1.34 6.40
C LEU A 881 -48.80 -0.01 5.77
N SER A 882 -49.06 1.03 6.54
CA SER A 882 -48.76 2.40 6.20
C SER A 882 -47.33 2.47 5.72
N VAL A 883 -47.20 2.84 4.46
CA VAL A 883 -45.97 3.32 3.85
C VAL A 883 -45.52 4.55 4.63
N ILE A 884 -44.70 4.34 5.66
CA ILE A 884 -43.74 5.33 6.17
C ILE A 884 -42.39 4.88 5.63
N ALA A 885 -42.18 5.09 4.33
CA ALA A 885 -40.87 4.95 3.68
C ALA A 885 -40.84 5.66 2.31
N VAL A 886 -41.96 5.79 1.60
CA VAL A 886 -41.95 6.37 0.23
C VAL A 886 -42.17 7.90 0.22
N LEU A 887 -42.61 8.52 1.32
CA LEU A 887 -42.73 9.99 1.39
C LEU A 887 -41.45 10.72 1.86
N ILE A 888 -40.43 9.99 2.33
CA ILE A 888 -39.13 10.57 2.70
C ILE A 888 -38.15 10.54 1.51
N MET A 889 -38.21 9.50 0.66
CA MET A 889 -37.39 9.42 -0.56
C MET A 889 -37.68 10.51 -1.61
N VAL A 890 -38.93 10.98 -1.73
CA VAL A 890 -39.27 12.05 -2.70
C VAL A 890 -38.95 13.44 -2.15
N ILE A 891 -38.91 13.63 -0.83
CA ILE A 891 -38.51 14.89 -0.21
C ILE A 891 -36.97 15.01 -0.14
N GLU A 892 -36.25 13.91 0.03
CA GLU A 892 -34.77 13.90 -0.05
C GLU A 892 -34.26 14.06 -1.50
N LEU A 893 -34.92 13.48 -2.52
CA LEU A 893 -34.56 13.73 -3.92
C LEU A 893 -34.81 15.19 -4.37
N ILE A 894 -35.75 15.90 -3.73
CA ILE A 894 -36.02 17.32 -4.02
C ILE A 894 -35.09 18.25 -3.21
N MET A 895 -34.58 17.80 -2.05
CA MET A 895 -33.63 18.56 -1.22
C MET A 895 -32.17 18.41 -1.70
N LEU A 896 -31.78 17.28 -2.29
CA LEU A 896 -30.46 17.08 -2.91
C LEU A 896 -30.26 17.86 -4.22
N LYS A 897 -31.34 18.31 -4.86
CA LYS A 897 -31.26 19.18 -6.05
C LYS A 897 -31.13 20.69 -5.73
N ARG A 898 -31.01 21.06 -4.45
CA ARG A 898 -30.90 22.46 -4.00
C ARG A 898 -29.65 22.80 -3.18
N SER A 899 -28.69 21.88 -3.03
CA SER A 899 -27.37 22.17 -2.43
C SER A 899 -26.22 22.22 -3.45
N HIS A 900 -26.52 22.38 -4.73
CA HIS A 900 -25.57 22.88 -5.73
C HIS A 900 -26.07 24.24 -6.23
N SER A 901 -25.74 25.26 -5.44
CA SER A 901 -25.52 26.63 -5.87
C SER A 901 -24.29 27.15 -5.15
#